data_AF-A0A7C5Z7R9-F1
#
_entry.id   AF-A0A7C5Z7R9-F1
#
_cell.length_a   1.000
_cell.length_b   1.000
_cell.length_c   1.000
_cell.angle_alpha   90.00
_cell.angle_beta   90.00
_cell.angle_gamma   90.00
#
_symmetry.space_group_name_H-M   'P 1'
#
loop_
_entity.id
_entity.type
_entity.pdbx_description
1 polymer ?
#
loop_
_entity_poly.entity_id
_entity_poly.type
_entity_poly.pdbx_seq_one_letter_code
_entity_poly.pdbx_strand_id
1 'polypeptide(L)'
;MKRIKIKSRVVVTAVFIIIAVLLVVPVIVWFLKPAILLNIWIVDKTVPQSDFREHGGLFWIFNFEKIKDKNQNPYNLKKDYFGFHPDSKNYRIRDIGFKDIQQKYYPDIIYLTDAYGVYKDDLNKNSKFDTKSKLIYGGITKNDLLYINASLKNNILIGEFNVFQYPTEKTVSERLQDIFGVKWTGWYGRYYSDLSKGIEVPDFIVELFENRYKTKWNFKGAGIVILSESGDIVVLEKGKDFSKRPITIEFCKNYRDYYNTSDNVAFYYWFEIVKPNTAQKIADFKLNLTEQGKKRLKNLNVPVIFPAILKNESKEYTSYYFAGDFADFQAKNGLYFYNIADKLHQIFTFEKSGFQDAFYWKVYVPVMKKVIAEASKKENIQKDMVEELTTEDGLALKFKIQNKELVIYNKNKWEKFFVKGVNLGLALPGKYFTQMPDDPNIYYQWFKMITDMNANTVRLYTLAPPEFYQALKVFNLKSSKKVYLIQEIWPDENVPDKNYFNKSYTEEFKKEIEYAIDALHGNAEIPKRMGRAYGKYSFDISMYTIAILIGRELEPDEVIETDRKNNINEYSGKYVKIKGSPSEVWLGMCCDYTLEYETRKYSMQHPVGIVSWPTLDPINHPSEFNAQGRKDLEYNDKAQIQIDNFDLGEKNKAGIFVAYHIYPNYPDFMNNEEKYKSYKDEKGQFLYGGYLRELRTAHKKFPILVAEFGLSTSVGVAHKNPDGYHHGGIDEKTQGEGIIRMMKAIRKEGYMGGIIFEWMDEWAKKTWITEPFMIPYDRRVLWHNKLDPEQNYGILANEALPPDKKVKVSGSQKIKNIEISSNPEYLYLKINLNNEFSSSTTLLVGIDTYDRQRGEFVVQSDRKINLPTGIEFLLKISSNETKLQVIPTYNWAKGKYSSTKSYSGSFEDIIFQINKERVTQDGKRIPAIYHNFSILPKGKFDDSKSTWYIDKNTVFVRIPWGLLNVTDPSSNTVLDDSRTIYQPERDMLKTSKTDSFVFYFILLQNDKTEDVLLKQNEKLISFPLSKWEDINFSWRLKKSY
;
A
#
# COMPACT_ATOMS: atom_id res chain seq x y z
N MET A 1 -36.06 -82.38 -1.98
CA MET A 1 -35.03 -81.31 -2.03
C MET A 1 -33.68 -81.92 -1.67
N LYS A 2 -32.74 -82.00 -2.63
CA LYS A 2 -31.39 -82.60 -2.43
C LYS A 2 -30.50 -81.66 -1.61
N ARG A 3 -30.01 -82.12 -0.45
CA ARG A 3 -28.94 -81.45 0.31
C ARG A 3 -27.64 -81.53 -0.49
N ILE A 4 -27.19 -80.40 -1.02
CA ILE A 4 -25.86 -80.26 -1.62
C ILE A 4 -24.82 -80.35 -0.48
N LYS A 5 -24.10 -81.48 -0.38
CA LYS A 5 -22.91 -81.61 0.47
C LYS A 5 -21.77 -80.84 -0.20
N ILE A 6 -21.63 -79.55 0.10
CA ILE A 6 -20.41 -78.82 -0.24
C ILE A 6 -19.28 -79.43 0.60
N LYS A 7 -18.29 -80.06 -0.05
CA LYS A 7 -17.11 -80.61 0.65
C LYS A 7 -16.38 -79.45 1.36
N SER A 8 -16.07 -79.58 2.65
CA SER A 8 -15.42 -78.52 3.44
C SER A 8 -14.16 -77.95 2.78
N ARG A 9 -13.41 -78.77 2.04
CA ARG A 9 -12.26 -78.35 1.22
C ARG A 9 -12.59 -77.28 0.17
N VAL A 10 -13.78 -77.29 -0.43
CA VAL A 10 -14.20 -76.28 -1.44
C VAL A 10 -14.49 -74.95 -0.76
N VAL A 11 -15.11 -74.95 0.42
CA VAL A 11 -15.35 -73.73 1.21
C VAL A 11 -14.03 -73.15 1.70
N VAL A 12 -13.12 -73.99 2.23
CA VAL A 12 -11.80 -73.54 2.68
C VAL A 12 -10.98 -72.96 1.53
N THR A 13 -11.00 -73.59 0.35
CA THR A 13 -10.30 -73.08 -0.84
C THR A 13 -10.90 -71.77 -1.34
N ALA A 14 -12.24 -71.66 -1.37
CA ALA A 14 -12.92 -70.42 -1.76
C ALA A 14 -12.62 -69.26 -0.79
N VAL A 15 -12.63 -69.53 0.51
CA VAL A 15 -12.24 -68.55 1.54
C VAL A 15 -10.77 -68.14 1.37
N PHE A 16 -9.88 -69.09 1.10
CA PHE A 16 -8.46 -68.79 0.87
C PHE A 16 -8.25 -67.93 -0.40
N ILE A 17 -8.96 -68.22 -1.48
CA ILE A 17 -8.94 -67.41 -2.72
C ILE A 17 -9.48 -66.01 -2.45
N ILE A 18 -10.59 -65.87 -1.73
CA ILE A 18 -11.16 -64.56 -1.37
C ILE A 18 -10.17 -63.76 -0.52
N ILE A 19 -9.52 -64.37 0.46
CA ILE A 19 -8.50 -63.72 1.29
C ILE A 19 -7.29 -63.31 0.44
N ALA A 20 -6.83 -64.19 -0.46
CA ALA A 20 -5.72 -63.88 -1.37
C ALA A 20 -6.07 -62.73 -2.32
N VAL A 21 -7.28 -62.72 -2.90
CA VAL A 21 -7.79 -61.63 -3.74
C VAL A 21 -7.86 -60.33 -2.96
N LEU A 22 -8.40 -60.35 -1.74
CA LEU A 22 -8.48 -59.16 -0.88
C LEU A 22 -7.10 -58.61 -0.54
N LEU A 23 -6.09 -59.46 -0.31
CA LEU A 23 -4.73 -59.04 0.03
C LEU A 23 -3.90 -58.58 -1.19
N VAL A 24 -4.07 -59.21 -2.36
CA VAL A 24 -3.19 -58.97 -3.52
C VAL A 24 -3.77 -57.92 -4.47
N VAL A 25 -5.07 -57.92 -4.73
CA VAL A 25 -5.68 -57.01 -5.71
C VAL A 25 -5.45 -55.53 -5.37
N PRO A 26 -5.63 -55.05 -4.13
CA PRO A 26 -5.39 -53.64 -3.82
C PRO A 26 -3.93 -53.21 -4.00
N VAL A 27 -2.97 -54.13 -3.84
CA VAL A 27 -1.54 -53.88 -4.12
C VAL A 27 -1.32 -53.74 -5.63
N ILE A 28 -1.84 -54.68 -6.43
CA ILE A 28 -1.76 -54.61 -7.90
C ILE A 28 -2.41 -53.33 -8.42
N VAL A 29 -3.61 -52.99 -7.94
CA VAL A 29 -4.33 -51.77 -8.34
C VAL A 29 -3.52 -50.53 -7.99
N TRP A 30 -2.87 -50.50 -6.82
CA TRP A 30 -1.97 -49.40 -6.49
C TRP A 30 -0.80 -49.35 -7.47
N PHE A 31 -0.11 -50.44 -7.78
CA PHE A 31 0.99 -50.44 -8.76
C PHE A 31 0.56 -49.99 -10.17
N LEU A 32 -0.66 -50.33 -10.59
CA LEU A 32 -1.23 -49.89 -11.87
C LEU A 32 -1.79 -48.45 -11.87
N LYS A 33 -1.99 -47.84 -10.69
CA LYS A 33 -2.48 -46.46 -10.56
C LYS A 33 -1.52 -45.48 -11.25
N PRO A 34 -1.99 -44.58 -12.14
CA PRO A 34 -1.16 -43.57 -12.77
C PRO A 34 -0.67 -42.56 -11.72
N ALA A 35 0.51 -41.99 -11.95
CA ALA A 35 1.04 -40.93 -11.10
C ALA A 35 0.34 -39.60 -11.38
N ILE A 36 0.11 -38.81 -10.33
CA ILE A 36 -0.42 -37.45 -10.43
C ILE A 36 0.78 -36.49 -10.47
N LEU A 37 0.95 -35.76 -11.58
CA LEU A 37 2.10 -34.85 -11.75
C LEU A 37 1.76 -33.45 -11.25
N LEU A 38 2.25 -33.09 -10.07
CA LEU A 38 2.04 -31.79 -9.45
C LEU A 38 3.38 -31.19 -9.01
N ASN A 39 3.57 -29.90 -9.29
CA ASN A 39 4.64 -29.10 -8.71
C ASN A 39 4.13 -28.50 -7.39
N ILE A 40 4.69 -28.92 -6.26
CA ILE A 40 4.21 -28.57 -4.92
C ILE A 40 5.34 -27.87 -4.17
N TRP A 41 5.05 -26.67 -3.69
CA TRP A 41 5.92 -25.97 -2.76
C TRP A 41 5.43 -26.23 -1.35
N ILE A 42 6.28 -26.82 -0.52
CA ILE A 42 6.02 -27.05 0.90
C ILE A 42 6.91 -26.09 1.68
N VAL A 43 6.32 -25.21 2.47
CA VAL A 43 7.03 -24.28 3.35
C VAL A 43 6.78 -24.77 4.77
N ASP A 44 7.83 -25.24 5.42
CA ASP A 44 7.83 -25.69 6.80
C ASP A 44 9.12 -25.20 7.47
N LYS A 45 8.97 -24.25 8.39
CA LYS A 45 10.12 -23.61 9.05
C LYS A 45 10.43 -24.23 10.42
N THR A 46 9.68 -25.24 10.86
CA THR A 46 9.75 -25.83 12.21
C THR A 46 10.07 -27.33 12.11
N VAL A 47 11.30 -27.65 11.72
CA VAL A 47 11.77 -29.06 11.67
C VAL A 47 13.04 -29.22 12.51
N PRO A 48 12.96 -29.10 13.85
CA PRO A 48 14.15 -29.15 14.71
C PRO A 48 14.79 -30.54 14.76
N GLN A 49 14.02 -31.59 14.52
CA GLN A 49 14.45 -32.99 14.63
C GLN A 49 14.17 -33.80 13.36
N SER A 50 14.83 -34.95 13.23
CA SER A 50 14.75 -35.81 12.06
C SER A 50 13.55 -36.76 12.04
N ASP A 51 12.50 -36.48 12.81
CA ASP A 51 11.24 -37.24 12.81
C ASP A 51 10.23 -36.70 11.79
N PHE A 52 10.44 -35.49 11.28
CA PHE A 52 9.67 -34.84 10.19
C PHE A 52 8.16 -34.90 10.44
N ARG A 53 7.78 -34.73 11.71
CA ARG A 53 6.42 -34.98 12.19
C ARG A 53 5.39 -34.02 11.59
N GLU A 54 5.74 -32.73 11.50
CA GLU A 54 4.84 -31.64 11.09
C GLU A 54 4.28 -31.82 9.66
N HIS A 55 5.12 -32.20 8.70
CA HIS A 55 4.68 -32.46 7.32
C HIS A 55 4.66 -33.96 6.94
N GLY A 56 4.99 -34.87 7.86
CA GLY A 56 5.05 -36.31 7.59
C GLY A 56 3.71 -36.89 7.13
N GLY A 57 2.61 -36.43 7.73
CA GLY A 57 1.25 -36.80 7.34
C GLY A 57 0.92 -36.45 5.88
N LEU A 58 1.41 -35.31 5.37
CA LEU A 58 1.21 -34.90 3.98
C LEU A 58 1.93 -35.85 3.01
N PHE A 59 3.16 -36.24 3.32
CA PHE A 59 3.95 -37.15 2.46
C PHE A 59 3.38 -38.57 2.40
N TRP A 60 2.66 -39.02 3.44
CA TRP A 60 1.91 -40.28 3.34
C TRP A 60 0.86 -40.21 2.22
N ILE A 61 0.13 -39.10 2.12
CA ILE A 61 -0.87 -38.87 1.07
C ILE A 61 -0.17 -38.81 -0.29
N PHE A 62 0.99 -38.17 -0.40
CA PHE A 62 1.76 -38.10 -1.65
C PHE A 62 2.14 -39.49 -2.15
N ASN A 63 2.63 -40.36 -1.26
CA ASN A 63 2.97 -41.74 -1.59
C ASN A 63 1.72 -42.56 -1.96
N PHE A 64 0.64 -42.44 -1.20
CA PHE A 64 -0.62 -43.16 -1.45
C PHE A 64 -1.29 -42.75 -2.78
N GLU A 65 -1.29 -41.46 -3.09
CA GLU A 65 -1.86 -40.90 -4.32
C GLU A 65 -0.90 -40.93 -5.52
N LYS A 66 0.34 -41.42 -5.33
CA LYS A 66 1.43 -41.43 -6.33
C LYS A 66 1.70 -40.05 -6.93
N ILE A 67 1.83 -39.06 -6.07
CA ILE A 67 2.16 -37.69 -6.47
C ILE A 67 3.65 -37.60 -6.79
N LYS A 68 3.97 -37.01 -7.93
CA LYS A 68 5.34 -36.81 -8.42
C LYS A 68 5.51 -35.39 -8.95
N ASP A 69 6.75 -34.92 -8.99
CA ASP A 69 7.08 -33.67 -9.66
C ASP A 69 6.85 -33.76 -11.18
N LYS A 70 6.99 -32.64 -11.90
CA LYS A 70 6.81 -32.62 -13.37
C LYS A 70 7.89 -33.39 -14.13
N ASN A 71 9.00 -33.75 -13.48
CA ASN A 71 10.06 -34.60 -14.01
C ASN A 71 9.85 -36.09 -13.66
N GLN A 72 8.69 -36.45 -13.10
CA GLN A 72 8.33 -37.79 -12.64
C GLN A 72 9.16 -38.34 -11.47
N ASN A 73 9.83 -37.47 -10.71
CA ASN A 73 10.49 -37.84 -9.47
C ASN A 73 9.49 -37.88 -8.32
N PRO A 74 9.59 -38.86 -7.41
CA PRO A 74 8.81 -38.85 -6.17
C PRO A 74 9.32 -37.76 -5.21
N TYR A 75 8.41 -37.16 -4.46
CA TYR A 75 8.75 -36.20 -3.41
C TYR A 75 9.46 -36.88 -2.22
N ASN A 76 10.51 -36.24 -1.72
CA ASN A 76 11.34 -36.69 -0.62
C ASN A 76 11.11 -35.88 0.66
N LEU A 77 10.60 -36.57 1.69
CA LEU A 77 10.28 -36.01 3.01
C LEU A 77 11.41 -35.16 3.61
N LYS A 78 12.68 -35.55 3.40
CA LYS A 78 13.83 -34.90 4.03
C LYS A 78 14.41 -33.73 3.22
N LYS A 79 13.95 -33.52 1.98
CA LYS A 79 14.60 -32.60 1.02
C LYS A 79 13.65 -31.61 0.37
N ASP A 80 12.41 -32.03 0.12
CA ASP A 80 11.48 -31.32 -0.76
C ASP A 80 10.55 -30.42 0.04
N TYR A 81 11.14 -29.54 0.83
CA TYR A 81 10.48 -28.44 1.53
C TYR A 81 11.44 -27.24 1.70
N PHE A 82 10.86 -26.05 1.81
CA PHE A 82 11.55 -24.80 2.14
C PHE A 82 11.50 -24.60 3.66
N GLY A 83 12.66 -24.41 4.27
CA GLY A 83 12.78 -24.12 5.69
C GLY A 83 14.02 -24.69 6.36
N PHE A 84 13.88 -25.16 7.59
CA PHE A 84 14.99 -25.66 8.41
C PHE A 84 15.24 -27.14 8.13
N HIS A 85 16.47 -27.51 7.79
CA HIS A 85 16.85 -28.91 7.52
C HIS A 85 17.86 -29.38 8.56
N PRO A 86 17.45 -30.26 9.50
CA PRO A 86 18.33 -30.77 10.53
C PRO A 86 19.34 -31.79 9.96
N ASP A 87 20.60 -31.68 10.36
CA ASP A 87 21.66 -32.66 10.14
C ASP A 87 22.23 -33.10 11.51
N SER A 88 22.76 -34.32 11.57
CA SER A 88 23.32 -34.98 12.75
C SER A 88 24.31 -34.15 13.59
N LYS A 89 24.95 -33.12 13.00
CA LYS A 89 25.89 -32.20 13.69
C LYS A 89 25.67 -30.70 13.38
N ASN A 90 24.78 -30.34 12.46
CA ASN A 90 24.60 -28.98 11.93
C ASN A 90 23.18 -28.83 11.37
N TYR A 91 22.89 -27.71 10.71
CA TYR A 91 21.66 -27.53 9.95
C TYR A 91 21.91 -26.73 8.67
N ARG A 92 20.98 -26.81 7.73
CA ARG A 92 20.94 -25.94 6.55
C ARG A 92 19.58 -25.25 6.47
N ILE A 93 19.54 -24.04 5.91
CA ILE A 93 18.31 -23.30 5.66
C ILE A 93 18.08 -23.24 4.15
N ARG A 94 16.83 -23.44 3.73
CA ARG A 94 16.41 -23.28 2.33
C ARG A 94 15.12 -22.45 2.29
N ASP A 95 15.22 -21.12 2.24
CA ASP A 95 14.08 -20.25 1.95
C ASP A 95 13.65 -20.34 0.48
N ILE A 96 12.48 -19.79 0.17
CA ILE A 96 12.05 -19.59 -1.22
C ILE A 96 12.98 -18.56 -1.85
N GLY A 97 13.65 -18.93 -2.94
CA GLY A 97 14.58 -18.07 -3.65
C GLY A 97 14.07 -17.57 -5.00
N PHE A 98 14.72 -16.54 -5.52
CA PHE A 98 14.46 -16.05 -6.87
C PHE A 98 14.59 -17.13 -7.96
N LYS A 99 15.55 -18.06 -7.79
CA LYS A 99 15.72 -19.22 -8.69
C LYS A 99 14.49 -20.13 -8.75
N ASP A 100 13.73 -20.24 -7.65
CA ASP A 100 12.56 -21.10 -7.57
C ASP A 100 11.40 -20.47 -8.37
N ILE A 101 11.29 -19.14 -8.35
CA ILE A 101 10.30 -18.45 -9.21
C ILE A 101 10.71 -18.44 -10.68
N GLN A 102 11.99 -18.52 -11.03
CA GLN A 102 12.50 -18.57 -12.42
C GLN A 102 12.20 -19.91 -13.11
N GLN A 103 11.66 -20.90 -12.43
CA GLN A 103 11.29 -22.17 -13.07
C GLN A 103 10.17 -21.97 -14.10
N LYS A 104 10.19 -22.78 -15.17
CA LYS A 104 9.28 -22.71 -16.33
C LYS A 104 7.78 -22.77 -15.97
N TYR A 105 7.43 -23.48 -14.90
CA TYR A 105 6.06 -23.71 -14.46
C TYR A 105 5.77 -22.99 -13.14
N TYR A 106 4.51 -22.62 -12.92
CA TYR A 106 4.05 -22.20 -11.59
C TYR A 106 3.86 -23.43 -10.68
N PRO A 107 3.92 -23.29 -9.35
CA PRO A 107 3.50 -24.35 -8.45
C PRO A 107 2.00 -24.60 -8.60
N ASP A 108 1.59 -25.87 -8.68
CA ASP A 108 0.20 -26.29 -8.68
C ASP A 108 -0.41 -26.17 -7.26
N ILE A 109 0.41 -26.41 -6.23
CA ILE A 109 0.05 -26.26 -4.81
C ILE A 109 1.18 -25.52 -4.08
N ILE A 110 0.81 -24.56 -3.23
CA ILE A 110 1.69 -23.98 -2.20
C ILE A 110 1.10 -24.36 -0.84
N TYR A 111 1.85 -25.10 -0.03
CA TYR A 111 1.46 -25.58 1.30
C TYR A 111 2.32 -24.87 2.35
N LEU A 112 1.71 -23.99 3.13
CA LEU A 112 2.33 -23.29 4.25
C LEU A 112 1.92 -24.01 5.53
N THR A 113 2.88 -24.64 6.20
CA THR A 113 2.68 -25.28 7.50
C THR A 113 3.78 -24.86 8.44
N ASP A 114 3.46 -24.79 9.71
CA ASP A 114 4.35 -24.45 10.83
C ASP A 114 5.48 -23.44 10.51
N ALA A 115 5.18 -22.16 10.71
CA ALA A 115 6.16 -21.08 10.59
C ALA A 115 6.76 -20.65 11.95
N TYR A 116 6.53 -21.39 13.04
CA TYR A 116 7.02 -21.03 14.37
C TYR A 116 8.54 -20.88 14.45
N GLY A 117 9.24 -21.73 13.69
CA GLY A 117 10.68 -21.77 13.65
C GLY A 117 11.33 -22.70 14.66
N VAL A 118 12.65 -22.72 14.61
CA VAL A 118 13.54 -23.49 15.48
C VAL A 118 14.23 -22.53 16.45
N TYR A 119 14.18 -22.89 17.73
CA TYR A 119 14.81 -22.20 18.84
C TYR A 119 16.05 -22.95 19.32
N LYS A 120 16.96 -22.28 20.02
CA LYS A 120 18.25 -22.86 20.44
C LYS A 120 18.09 -24.16 21.24
N ASP A 121 17.07 -24.24 22.09
CA ASP A 121 16.87 -25.41 22.94
C ASP A 121 16.25 -26.59 22.20
N ASP A 122 15.60 -26.37 21.06
CA ASP A 122 15.00 -27.44 20.24
C ASP A 122 16.06 -28.37 19.66
N LEU A 123 17.30 -27.88 19.52
CA LEU A 123 18.45 -28.65 19.03
C LEU A 123 19.05 -29.59 20.08
N ASN A 124 18.70 -29.41 21.36
CA ASN A 124 19.19 -30.24 22.46
C ASN A 124 18.20 -31.37 22.77
N LYS A 125 18.56 -32.63 22.51
CA LYS A 125 17.72 -33.79 22.84
C LYS A 125 17.38 -33.96 24.33
N ASN A 126 18.10 -33.25 25.21
CA ASN A 126 17.96 -33.29 26.67
C ASN A 126 17.42 -31.98 27.26
N SER A 127 17.05 -30.98 26.45
CA SER A 127 16.39 -29.79 26.99
C SER A 127 15.03 -30.20 27.54
N LYS A 128 14.73 -29.79 28.77
CA LYS A 128 13.33 -29.68 29.22
C LYS A 128 12.70 -28.58 28.34
N PHE A 129 11.37 -28.56 28.19
CA PHE A 129 10.65 -27.53 27.43
C PHE A 129 10.95 -26.12 27.99
N ASP A 130 12.12 -25.58 27.66
CA ASP A 130 12.75 -24.48 28.36
C ASP A 130 12.34 -23.16 27.73
N THR A 131 12.21 -22.20 28.63
CA THR A 131 11.79 -20.82 28.44
C THR A 131 12.47 -20.12 27.25
N LYS A 132 11.66 -19.44 26.41
CA LYS A 132 12.04 -18.52 25.29
C LYS A 132 13.55 -18.44 24.97
N SER A 133 14.13 -19.52 24.46
CA SER A 133 15.50 -19.44 23.97
C SER A 133 15.57 -18.55 22.73
N LYS A 134 16.77 -18.18 22.28
CA LYS A 134 16.90 -17.30 21.12
C LYS A 134 16.40 -18.03 19.86
N LEU A 135 15.47 -17.41 19.12
CA LEU A 135 15.04 -17.88 17.80
C LEU A 135 16.27 -18.01 16.87
N ILE A 136 16.42 -19.17 16.23
CA ILE A 136 17.46 -19.42 15.23
C ILE A 136 16.95 -19.05 13.83
N TYR A 137 15.75 -19.52 13.49
CA TYR A 137 15.13 -19.34 12.18
C TYR A 137 13.63 -19.61 12.30
N GLY A 138 12.78 -18.84 11.64
CA GLY A 138 11.33 -19.00 11.67
C GLY A 138 10.62 -17.85 10.97
N GLY A 139 9.30 -17.95 10.86
CA GLY A 139 8.43 -16.89 10.39
C GLY A 139 8.40 -16.79 8.87
N ILE A 140 7.23 -16.51 8.32
CA ILE A 140 7.13 -16.16 6.90
C ILE A 140 7.73 -14.76 6.74
N THR A 141 8.73 -14.64 5.85
CA THR A 141 9.42 -13.37 5.62
C THR A 141 8.70 -12.54 4.55
N LYS A 142 9.02 -11.24 4.46
CA LYS A 142 8.56 -10.37 3.36
C LYS A 142 8.93 -10.95 1.98
N ASN A 143 10.10 -11.58 1.85
CA ASN A 143 10.55 -12.22 0.62
C ASN A 143 9.76 -13.50 0.29
N ASP A 144 9.51 -14.35 1.28
CA ASP A 144 8.65 -15.53 1.08
C ASP A 144 7.28 -15.08 0.58
N LEU A 145 6.69 -14.08 1.23
CA LEU A 145 5.38 -13.53 0.85
C LEU A 145 5.40 -12.96 -0.57
N LEU A 146 6.45 -12.24 -0.97
CA LEU A 146 6.62 -11.72 -2.33
C LEU A 146 6.61 -12.85 -3.35
N TYR A 147 7.40 -13.91 -3.12
CA TYR A 147 7.50 -15.04 -4.04
C TYR A 147 6.25 -15.91 -4.06
N ILE A 148 5.56 -16.06 -2.93
CA ILE A 148 4.25 -16.70 -2.85
C ILE A 148 3.25 -15.91 -3.69
N ASN A 149 3.09 -14.61 -3.43
CA ASN A 149 2.20 -13.71 -4.18
C ASN A 149 2.48 -13.75 -5.68
N ALA A 150 3.76 -13.69 -6.07
CA ALA A 150 4.19 -13.77 -7.45
C ALA A 150 3.90 -15.12 -8.13
N SER A 151 3.66 -16.16 -7.32
CA SER A 151 3.40 -17.52 -7.78
C SER A 151 1.92 -17.89 -7.73
N LEU A 152 1.03 -17.05 -7.22
CA LEU A 152 -0.43 -17.29 -7.21
C LEU A 152 -1.00 -17.10 -8.62
N LYS A 153 -1.22 -18.21 -9.34
CA LYS A 153 -1.74 -18.20 -10.71
C LYS A 153 -2.41 -19.52 -11.08
N ASN A 154 -3.74 -19.50 -11.11
CA ASN A 154 -4.63 -20.64 -11.25
C ASN A 154 -4.20 -21.87 -10.44
N ASN A 155 -3.77 -21.68 -9.18
CA ASN A 155 -3.27 -22.75 -8.32
C ASN A 155 -4.02 -22.82 -6.98
N ILE A 156 -3.58 -23.73 -6.11
CA ILE A 156 -4.12 -23.88 -4.76
C ILE A 156 -3.08 -23.44 -3.72
N LEU A 157 -3.49 -22.55 -2.81
CA LEU A 157 -2.72 -22.19 -1.63
C LEU A 157 -3.35 -22.84 -0.40
N ILE A 158 -2.55 -23.44 0.47
CA ILE A 158 -3.01 -24.08 1.70
C ILE A 158 -2.20 -23.49 2.84
N GLY A 159 -2.88 -23.00 3.86
CA GLY A 159 -2.29 -22.53 5.11
C GLY A 159 -2.80 -23.38 6.25
N GLU A 160 -1.91 -23.77 7.12
CA GLU A 160 -2.21 -24.51 8.35
C GLU A 160 -1.80 -23.68 9.57
N PHE A 161 -2.27 -24.10 10.75
CA PHE A 161 -1.94 -23.49 12.04
C PHE A 161 -0.47 -23.04 12.11
N ASN A 162 -0.26 -21.88 12.76
CA ASN A 162 1.05 -21.30 13.05
C ASN A 162 1.77 -20.62 11.88
N VAL A 163 1.03 -20.04 10.93
CA VAL A 163 1.61 -19.16 9.87
C VAL A 163 1.46 -17.67 10.17
N PHE A 164 0.47 -17.28 11.00
CA PHE A 164 0.18 -15.88 11.35
C PHE A 164 0.90 -15.38 12.60
N GLN A 165 1.30 -16.28 13.48
CA GLN A 165 1.85 -16.00 14.80
C GLN A 165 3.31 -15.56 14.71
N TYR A 166 3.82 -14.90 15.77
CA TYR A 166 5.26 -14.69 15.93
C TYR A 166 5.99 -16.03 15.78
N PRO A 167 7.08 -16.11 14.98
CA PRO A 167 7.94 -15.01 14.52
C PRO A 167 7.62 -14.42 13.13
N THR A 168 6.49 -14.75 12.51
CA THR A 168 6.01 -14.01 11.33
C THR A 168 5.73 -12.54 11.73
N GLU A 169 6.32 -11.59 11.00
CA GLU A 169 6.09 -10.17 11.26
C GLU A 169 4.61 -9.81 11.09
N LYS A 170 4.10 -8.90 11.93
CA LYS A 170 2.68 -8.52 11.94
C LYS A 170 2.16 -8.09 10.57
N THR A 171 2.94 -7.30 9.83
CA THR A 171 2.57 -6.83 8.47
C THR A 171 2.47 -7.98 7.46
N VAL A 172 3.36 -8.98 7.56
CA VAL A 172 3.29 -10.20 6.73
C VAL A 172 2.09 -11.06 7.13
N SER A 173 1.85 -11.20 8.44
CA SER A 173 0.69 -11.92 8.99
C SER A 173 -0.63 -11.32 8.50
N GLU A 174 -0.79 -10.00 8.56
CA GLU A 174 -2.00 -9.31 8.09
C GLU A 174 -2.24 -9.53 6.59
N ARG A 175 -1.19 -9.49 5.77
CA ARG A 175 -1.29 -9.78 4.32
C ARG A 175 -1.63 -11.24 4.05
N LEU A 176 -1.05 -12.20 4.79
CA LEU A 176 -1.41 -13.62 4.68
C LEU A 176 -2.88 -13.85 5.06
N GLN A 177 -3.35 -13.21 6.13
CA GLN A 177 -4.76 -13.26 6.54
C GLN A 177 -5.69 -12.78 5.41
N ASP A 178 -5.33 -11.69 4.72
CA ASP A 178 -6.10 -11.18 3.58
C ASP A 178 -6.07 -12.14 2.38
N ILE A 179 -4.92 -12.76 2.08
CA ILE A 179 -4.78 -13.80 1.04
C ILE A 179 -5.71 -15.00 1.33
N PHE A 180 -5.70 -15.48 2.58
CA PHE A 180 -6.55 -16.59 3.00
C PHE A 180 -8.02 -16.19 3.19
N GLY A 181 -8.34 -14.90 3.22
CA GLY A 181 -9.70 -14.39 3.45
C GLY A 181 -10.17 -14.60 4.90
N VAL A 182 -9.26 -14.56 5.87
CA VAL A 182 -9.52 -14.80 7.29
C VAL A 182 -9.06 -13.63 8.15
N LYS A 183 -9.49 -13.56 9.41
CA LYS A 183 -8.90 -12.70 10.44
C LYS A 183 -8.59 -13.52 11.68
N TRP A 184 -7.34 -13.49 12.11
CA TRP A 184 -6.92 -14.15 13.34
C TRP A 184 -7.31 -13.31 14.56
N THR A 185 -7.84 -13.97 15.60
CA THR A 185 -8.32 -13.27 16.80
C THR A 185 -7.23 -13.03 17.84
N GLY A 186 -6.00 -13.50 17.58
CA GLY A 186 -4.90 -13.54 18.54
C GLY A 186 -4.98 -14.70 19.53
N TRP A 187 -6.03 -15.53 19.47
CA TRP A 187 -6.22 -16.67 20.38
C TRP A 187 -5.81 -18.00 19.72
N TYR A 188 -5.18 -18.86 20.52
CA TYR A 188 -4.79 -20.22 20.15
C TYR A 188 -4.81 -21.13 21.37
N GLY A 189 -4.84 -22.43 21.17
CA GLY A 189 -4.90 -23.37 22.28
C GLY A 189 -4.49 -24.77 21.89
N ARG A 190 -4.33 -25.61 22.90
CA ARG A 190 -3.96 -27.02 22.75
C ARG A 190 -4.66 -27.85 23.82
N TYR A 191 -5.01 -29.07 23.45
CA TYR A 191 -5.34 -30.11 24.41
C TYR A 191 -4.07 -30.77 24.95
N TYR A 192 -4.07 -31.01 26.26
CA TYR A 192 -3.02 -31.74 26.98
C TYR A 192 -3.63 -32.98 27.61
N SER A 193 -2.92 -34.10 27.49
CA SER A 193 -3.32 -35.36 28.10
C SER A 193 -3.06 -35.36 29.62
N ASP A 194 -2.10 -34.56 30.09
CA ASP A 194 -1.88 -34.24 31.51
C ASP A 194 -1.40 -32.79 31.71
N LEU A 195 -2.17 -32.01 32.48
CA LEU A 195 -1.85 -30.63 32.85
C LEU A 195 -0.80 -30.52 33.96
N SER A 196 -0.32 -31.63 34.53
CA SER A 196 0.68 -31.60 35.60
C SER A 196 1.99 -30.97 35.10
N LYS A 197 2.59 -30.10 35.93
CA LYS A 197 3.86 -29.42 35.62
C LYS A 197 4.97 -30.43 35.31
N GLY A 198 5.71 -30.20 34.22
CA GLY A 198 6.85 -31.03 33.82
C GLY A 198 6.51 -32.33 33.09
N ILE A 199 5.24 -32.55 32.70
CA ILE A 199 4.83 -33.68 31.86
C ILE A 199 4.71 -33.25 30.38
N GLU A 200 3.62 -32.59 30.01
CA GLU A 200 3.35 -32.15 28.64
C GLU A 200 3.22 -30.63 28.52
N VAL A 201 2.78 -29.95 29.58
CA VAL A 201 2.61 -28.49 29.60
C VAL A 201 3.98 -27.80 29.65
N PRO A 202 4.32 -26.94 28.68
CA PRO A 202 5.55 -26.15 28.69
C PRO A 202 5.63 -25.21 29.91
N ASP A 203 6.85 -24.99 30.43
CA ASP A 203 7.05 -24.16 31.62
C ASP A 203 6.61 -22.70 31.42
N PHE A 204 6.73 -22.15 30.21
CA PHE A 204 6.26 -20.78 29.92
C PHE A 204 4.74 -20.61 30.12
N ILE A 205 3.94 -21.66 29.88
CA ILE A 205 2.48 -21.62 30.10
C ILE A 205 2.20 -21.57 31.59
N VAL A 206 2.93 -22.37 32.38
CA VAL A 206 2.86 -22.39 33.83
C VAL A 206 3.20 -21.01 34.38
N GLU A 207 4.34 -20.44 33.97
CA GLU A 207 4.78 -19.12 34.40
C GLU A 207 3.79 -18.00 34.01
N LEU A 208 3.28 -18.01 32.78
CA LEU A 208 2.28 -17.06 32.32
C LEU A 208 1.01 -17.10 33.20
N PHE A 209 0.52 -18.30 33.50
CA PHE A 209 -0.63 -18.49 34.38
C PHE A 209 -0.37 -17.96 35.79
N GLU A 210 0.73 -18.40 36.42
CA GLU A 210 1.06 -18.05 37.80
C GLU A 210 1.28 -16.54 37.95
N ASN A 211 1.93 -15.92 36.96
CA ASN A 211 2.14 -14.48 36.93
C ASN A 211 0.85 -13.69 36.75
N ARG A 212 -0.08 -14.18 35.93
CA ARG A 212 -1.35 -13.50 35.66
C ARG A 212 -2.32 -13.61 36.83
N TYR A 213 -2.50 -14.82 37.36
CA TYR A 213 -3.49 -15.08 38.41
C TYR A 213 -2.92 -14.97 39.82
N LYS A 214 -1.60 -14.81 39.98
CA LYS A 214 -0.91 -14.78 41.28
C LYS A 214 -1.22 -16.02 42.14
N THR A 215 -1.41 -17.17 41.49
CA THR A 215 -1.69 -18.46 42.13
C THR A 215 -0.81 -19.54 41.52
N LYS A 216 -0.45 -20.57 42.30
CA LYS A 216 0.38 -21.68 41.82
C LYS A 216 -0.38 -22.59 40.85
N TRP A 217 0.32 -23.12 39.86
CA TRP A 217 -0.22 -24.09 38.92
C TRP A 217 -0.43 -25.44 39.60
N ASN A 218 -1.69 -25.74 39.92
CA ASN A 218 -2.09 -26.96 40.62
C ASN A 218 -3.02 -27.86 39.78
N PHE A 219 -3.04 -27.68 38.46
CA PHE A 219 -3.86 -28.48 37.54
C PHE A 219 -3.28 -29.88 37.34
N LYS A 220 -4.16 -30.88 37.17
CA LYS A 220 -3.79 -32.29 36.98
C LYS A 220 -4.72 -32.96 35.98
N GLY A 221 -4.21 -33.99 35.30
CA GLY A 221 -4.99 -34.77 34.33
C GLY A 221 -5.31 -33.97 33.07
N ALA A 222 -6.14 -34.52 32.19
CA ALA A 222 -6.38 -33.94 30.88
C ALA A 222 -7.11 -32.59 30.92
N GLY A 223 -6.77 -31.70 29.98
CA GLY A 223 -7.40 -30.39 29.88
C GLY A 223 -7.08 -29.66 28.58
N ILE A 224 -7.61 -28.45 28.44
CA ILE A 224 -7.32 -27.54 27.34
C ILE A 224 -6.71 -26.27 27.93
N VAL A 225 -5.63 -25.79 27.33
CA VAL A 225 -5.10 -24.45 27.60
C VAL A 225 -5.35 -23.59 26.37
N ILE A 226 -5.96 -22.42 26.57
CA ILE A 226 -6.17 -21.41 25.52
C ILE A 226 -5.45 -20.13 25.95
N LEU A 227 -4.70 -19.55 25.02
CA LEU A 227 -3.77 -18.44 25.19
C LEU A 227 -4.11 -17.34 24.18
N SER A 228 -3.81 -16.08 24.53
CA SER A 228 -3.83 -14.97 23.58
C SER A 228 -2.43 -14.36 23.40
N GLU A 229 -2.18 -13.71 22.27
CA GLU A 229 -0.97 -12.90 22.08
C GLU A 229 -0.83 -11.77 23.10
N SER A 230 -1.94 -11.27 23.66
CA SER A 230 -1.94 -10.28 24.75
C SER A 230 -1.57 -10.87 26.12
N GLY A 231 -1.27 -12.17 26.21
CA GLY A 231 -0.89 -12.84 27.45
C GLY A 231 -2.08 -13.21 28.35
N ASP A 232 -3.28 -13.30 27.78
CA ASP A 232 -4.42 -13.93 28.45
C ASP A 232 -4.30 -15.45 28.38
N ILE A 233 -4.76 -16.14 29.42
CA ILE A 233 -4.69 -17.58 29.51
C ILE A 233 -5.92 -18.11 30.23
N VAL A 234 -6.50 -19.19 29.72
CA VAL A 234 -7.57 -19.94 30.37
C VAL A 234 -7.27 -21.42 30.32
N VAL A 235 -7.45 -22.08 31.47
CA VAL A 235 -7.29 -23.52 31.63
C VAL A 235 -8.68 -24.13 31.86
N LEU A 236 -9.02 -25.14 31.06
CA LEU A 236 -10.25 -25.91 31.14
C LEU A 236 -9.91 -27.35 31.55
N GLU A 237 -10.49 -27.82 32.66
CA GLU A 237 -10.20 -29.13 33.25
C GLU A 237 -11.24 -30.19 32.83
N LYS A 238 -10.77 -31.38 32.45
CA LYS A 238 -11.66 -32.53 32.24
C LYS A 238 -12.36 -32.91 33.55
N GLY A 239 -13.66 -33.18 33.47
CA GLY A 239 -14.52 -33.49 34.61
C GLY A 239 -15.16 -32.26 35.26
N LYS A 240 -14.65 -31.05 35.02
CA LYS A 240 -15.23 -29.78 35.51
C LYS A 240 -15.79 -28.95 34.36
N ASP A 241 -14.92 -28.58 33.42
CA ASP A 241 -15.25 -27.66 32.33
C ASP A 241 -15.69 -28.39 31.06
N PHE A 242 -15.38 -29.68 30.92
CA PHE A 242 -15.88 -30.58 29.86
C PHE A 242 -15.83 -32.04 30.32
N SER A 243 -16.55 -32.95 29.64
CA SER A 243 -16.62 -34.37 30.02
C SER A 243 -15.80 -35.29 29.10
N LYS A 244 -16.22 -35.43 27.84
CA LYS A 244 -15.58 -36.24 26.79
C LYS A 244 -15.53 -35.45 25.48
N ARG A 245 -14.52 -35.72 24.64
CA ARG A 245 -14.30 -35.06 23.33
C ARG A 245 -14.32 -33.51 23.43
N PRO A 246 -13.29 -32.92 24.08
CA PRO A 246 -13.26 -31.50 24.38
C PRO A 246 -13.45 -30.60 23.16
N ILE A 247 -12.90 -31.01 22.02
CA ILE A 247 -12.97 -30.31 20.75
C ILE A 247 -13.42 -31.32 19.71
N THR A 248 -14.44 -30.99 18.94
CA THR A 248 -14.87 -31.76 17.78
C THR A 248 -14.93 -30.88 16.55
N ILE A 249 -14.67 -31.46 15.38
CA ILE A 249 -14.91 -30.79 14.10
C ILE A 249 -16.31 -31.15 13.59
N GLU A 250 -17.06 -30.14 13.16
CA GLU A 250 -18.40 -30.27 12.57
C GLU A 250 -18.41 -29.64 11.16
N PHE A 251 -18.78 -30.41 10.13
CA PHE A 251 -18.83 -29.91 8.75
C PHE A 251 -20.12 -29.11 8.49
N CYS A 252 -19.98 -27.98 7.80
CA CYS A 252 -21.13 -27.22 7.34
C CYS A 252 -21.94 -28.04 6.31
N LYS A 253 -23.25 -27.75 6.20
CA LYS A 253 -24.20 -28.50 5.36
C LYS A 253 -23.65 -28.71 3.93
N ASN A 254 -23.76 -29.93 3.42
CA ASN A 254 -23.26 -30.42 2.11
C ASN A 254 -21.75 -30.67 1.99
N TYR A 255 -20.89 -30.13 2.88
CA TYR A 255 -19.44 -30.34 2.76
C TYR A 255 -18.97 -31.70 3.23
N ARG A 256 -19.64 -32.29 4.23
CA ARG A 256 -19.33 -33.63 4.71
C ARG A 256 -19.32 -34.66 3.57
N ASP A 257 -20.40 -34.69 2.80
CA ASP A 257 -20.56 -35.63 1.69
C ASP A 257 -19.63 -35.28 0.52
N TYR A 258 -19.44 -33.98 0.25
CA TYR A 258 -18.51 -33.51 -0.79
C TYR A 258 -17.07 -34.00 -0.54
N TYR A 259 -16.59 -33.89 0.70
CA TYR A 259 -15.25 -34.30 1.11
C TYR A 259 -15.14 -35.77 1.51
N ASN A 260 -16.26 -36.51 1.61
CA ASN A 260 -16.30 -37.89 2.11
C ASN A 260 -15.68 -38.02 3.51
N THR A 261 -16.00 -37.08 4.40
CA THR A 261 -15.47 -37.00 5.76
C THR A 261 -16.45 -37.56 6.80
N SER A 262 -15.92 -37.88 7.98
CA SER A 262 -16.77 -38.10 9.15
C SER A 262 -17.05 -36.78 9.85
N ASP A 263 -18.19 -36.72 10.52
CA ASP A 263 -18.62 -35.55 11.30
C ASP A 263 -18.48 -35.83 12.79
N ASN A 264 -18.41 -34.78 13.61
CA ASN A 264 -18.25 -34.87 15.07
C ASN A 264 -17.02 -35.71 15.51
N VAL A 265 -15.91 -35.54 14.80
CA VAL A 265 -14.63 -36.22 15.09
C VAL A 265 -13.83 -35.40 16.09
N ALA A 266 -13.28 -36.05 17.12
CA ALA A 266 -12.51 -35.35 18.15
C ALA A 266 -11.14 -34.86 17.65
N PHE A 267 -10.74 -33.65 18.08
CA PHE A 267 -9.44 -33.04 17.82
C PHE A 267 -8.72 -32.76 19.15
N TYR A 268 -7.44 -33.10 19.24
CA TYR A 268 -6.66 -33.11 20.50
C TYR A 268 -5.31 -32.38 20.42
N TYR A 269 -5.11 -31.48 19.46
CA TYR A 269 -3.81 -30.81 19.27
C TYR A 269 -3.97 -29.30 19.14
N TRP A 270 -2.98 -28.62 18.56
CA TRP A 270 -2.98 -27.17 18.45
C TRP A 270 -4.06 -26.66 17.50
N PHE A 271 -4.75 -25.61 17.93
CA PHE A 271 -5.73 -24.88 17.14
C PHE A 271 -5.58 -23.39 17.40
N GLU A 272 -6.09 -22.59 16.47
CA GLU A 272 -6.25 -21.17 16.63
C GLU A 272 -7.66 -20.72 16.30
N ILE A 273 -8.01 -19.54 16.80
CA ILE A 273 -9.34 -18.99 16.64
C ILE A 273 -9.26 -17.89 15.59
N VAL A 274 -9.87 -18.17 14.44
CA VAL A 274 -10.01 -17.24 13.33
C VAL A 274 -11.47 -16.87 13.12
N LYS A 275 -11.71 -15.80 12.35
CA LYS A 275 -13.02 -15.39 11.85
C LYS A 275 -12.97 -15.35 10.32
N PRO A 276 -14.07 -15.70 9.63
CA PRO A 276 -14.14 -15.49 8.19
C PRO A 276 -14.11 -13.98 7.90
N ASN A 277 -13.39 -13.60 6.85
CA ASN A 277 -13.46 -12.27 6.25
C ASN A 277 -14.16 -12.36 4.89
N THR A 278 -13.43 -12.78 3.86
CA THR A 278 -13.98 -13.11 2.52
C THR A 278 -14.12 -14.62 2.31
N ALA A 279 -13.46 -15.43 3.14
CA ALA A 279 -13.49 -16.88 3.01
C ALA A 279 -14.82 -17.49 3.44
N GLN A 280 -15.25 -18.51 2.69
CA GLN A 280 -16.37 -19.35 3.04
C GLN A 280 -15.95 -20.41 4.05
N LYS A 281 -16.80 -20.63 5.05
CA LYS A 281 -16.59 -21.64 6.08
C LYS A 281 -17.01 -23.03 5.59
N ILE A 282 -16.11 -24.01 5.74
CA ILE A 282 -16.32 -25.41 5.33
C ILE A 282 -16.63 -26.28 6.54
N ALA A 283 -15.93 -26.07 7.65
CA ALA A 283 -16.11 -26.78 8.91
C ALA A 283 -15.83 -25.87 10.10
N ASP A 284 -16.43 -26.18 11.25
CA ASP A 284 -16.24 -25.52 12.54
C ASP A 284 -15.56 -26.46 13.53
N PHE A 285 -14.71 -25.90 14.39
CA PHE A 285 -14.42 -26.47 15.68
C PHE A 285 -15.54 -26.12 16.67
N LYS A 286 -15.88 -27.08 17.51
CA LYS A 286 -16.82 -26.94 18.60
C LYS A 286 -16.20 -27.42 19.90
N LEU A 287 -16.13 -26.51 20.87
CA LEU A 287 -15.72 -26.83 22.24
C LEU A 287 -16.91 -27.42 23.01
N ASN A 288 -16.86 -28.71 23.33
CA ASN A 288 -17.93 -29.42 24.04
C ASN A 288 -17.83 -29.19 25.56
N LEU A 289 -18.22 -27.99 26.00
CA LEU A 289 -18.03 -27.52 27.37
C LEU A 289 -19.30 -27.66 28.23
N THR A 290 -19.10 -27.83 29.55
CA THR A 290 -20.14 -27.64 30.57
C THR A 290 -20.50 -26.15 30.68
N GLU A 291 -21.60 -25.82 31.38
CA GLU A 291 -21.96 -24.42 31.63
C GLU A 291 -20.86 -23.64 32.37
N GLN A 292 -20.10 -24.32 33.24
CA GLN A 292 -18.93 -23.74 33.90
C GLN A 292 -17.84 -23.36 32.87
N GLY A 293 -17.48 -24.28 31.97
CA GLY A 293 -16.50 -24.02 30.93
C GLY A 293 -16.92 -22.89 29.98
N LYS A 294 -18.20 -22.87 29.56
CA LYS A 294 -18.74 -21.78 28.74
C LYS A 294 -18.63 -20.42 29.42
N LYS A 295 -18.91 -20.35 30.74
CA LYS A 295 -18.79 -19.12 31.52
C LYS A 295 -17.35 -18.60 31.57
N ARG A 296 -16.37 -19.50 31.71
CA ARG A 296 -14.93 -19.13 31.69
C ARG A 296 -14.53 -18.47 30.37
N LEU A 297 -14.96 -19.03 29.23
CA LEU A 297 -14.66 -18.47 27.90
C LEU A 297 -15.40 -17.17 27.61
N LYS A 298 -16.67 -17.07 28.03
CA LYS A 298 -17.48 -15.87 27.83
C LYS A 298 -16.85 -14.61 28.43
N ASN A 299 -16.20 -14.74 29.59
CA ASN A 299 -15.52 -13.61 30.25
C ASN A 299 -14.31 -13.07 29.47
N LEU A 300 -13.77 -13.86 28.53
CA LEU A 300 -12.62 -13.49 27.69
C LEU A 300 -13.04 -13.25 26.22
N ASN A 301 -14.35 -13.24 25.93
CA ASN A 301 -14.89 -13.15 24.58
C ASN A 301 -14.37 -14.24 23.61
N VAL A 302 -14.01 -15.41 24.14
CA VAL A 302 -13.57 -16.57 23.36
C VAL A 302 -14.78 -17.37 22.87
N PRO A 303 -14.97 -17.58 21.56
CA PRO A 303 -16.13 -18.31 21.04
C PRO A 303 -16.02 -19.81 21.31
N VAL A 304 -17.17 -20.45 21.54
CA VAL A 304 -17.28 -21.91 21.73
C VAL A 304 -17.30 -22.65 20.38
N ILE A 305 -17.76 -21.97 19.33
CA ILE A 305 -17.79 -22.48 17.95
C ILE A 305 -17.04 -21.47 17.09
N PHE A 306 -16.06 -21.94 16.34
CA PHE A 306 -15.24 -21.13 15.44
C PHE A 306 -14.78 -21.95 14.24
N PRO A 307 -14.44 -21.33 13.11
CA PRO A 307 -14.02 -22.04 11.91
C PRO A 307 -12.82 -22.97 12.14
N ALA A 308 -12.89 -24.19 11.59
CA ALA A 308 -11.79 -25.14 11.51
C ALA A 308 -11.18 -25.19 10.10
N ILE A 309 -12.02 -25.12 9.07
CA ILE A 309 -11.61 -25.11 7.66
C ILE A 309 -12.32 -23.97 6.95
N LEU A 310 -11.56 -23.11 6.28
CA LEU A 310 -12.08 -22.06 5.42
C LEU A 310 -11.56 -22.23 3.99
N LYS A 311 -12.37 -21.81 3.02
CA LYS A 311 -12.04 -21.79 1.59
C LYS A 311 -12.30 -20.39 1.04
N ASN A 312 -11.32 -19.78 0.39
CA ASN A 312 -11.47 -18.52 -0.33
C ASN A 312 -11.20 -18.76 -1.81
N GLU A 313 -12.06 -18.22 -2.67
CA GLU A 313 -11.92 -18.32 -4.13
C GLU A 313 -11.71 -16.93 -4.70
N SER A 314 -10.54 -16.69 -5.30
CA SER A 314 -10.24 -15.47 -6.03
C SER A 314 -10.20 -15.73 -7.54
N LYS A 315 -10.04 -14.67 -8.34
CA LYS A 315 -9.82 -14.80 -9.78
C LYS A 315 -8.50 -15.49 -10.13
N GLU A 316 -7.52 -15.46 -9.24
CA GLU A 316 -6.15 -15.91 -9.51
C GLU A 316 -5.81 -17.24 -8.84
N TYR A 317 -6.42 -17.59 -7.73
CA TYR A 317 -6.11 -18.81 -6.97
C TYR A 317 -7.27 -19.20 -6.05
N THR A 318 -7.24 -20.45 -5.58
CA THR A 318 -8.12 -20.95 -4.52
C THR A 318 -7.27 -21.15 -3.27
N SER A 319 -7.68 -20.64 -2.11
CA SER A 319 -6.97 -20.89 -0.86
C SER A 319 -7.80 -21.66 0.16
N TYR A 320 -7.13 -22.54 0.90
CA TYR A 320 -7.68 -23.27 2.05
C TYR A 320 -6.91 -22.86 3.30
N TYR A 321 -7.64 -22.58 4.37
CA TYR A 321 -7.05 -22.31 5.67
C TYR A 321 -7.53 -23.34 6.69
N PHE A 322 -6.59 -24.04 7.32
CA PHE A 322 -6.82 -25.00 8.40
C PHE A 322 -6.43 -24.36 9.72
N ALA A 323 -7.41 -24.05 10.55
CA ALA A 323 -7.22 -23.36 11.84
C ALA A 323 -6.73 -24.30 12.96
N GLY A 324 -6.26 -25.49 12.61
CA GLY A 324 -5.58 -26.38 13.52
C GLY A 324 -4.49 -27.13 12.79
N ASP A 325 -3.61 -27.71 13.58
CA ASP A 325 -2.50 -28.51 13.09
C ASP A 325 -2.99 -29.92 12.80
N PHE A 326 -3.39 -30.14 11.55
CA PHE A 326 -4.06 -31.33 11.04
C PHE A 326 -3.08 -32.34 10.45
N ALA A 327 -1.94 -31.87 9.95
CA ALA A 327 -0.90 -32.66 9.33
C ALA A 327 0.00 -33.37 10.33
N ASP A 328 0.04 -32.92 11.59
CA ASP A 328 0.76 -33.59 12.68
C ASP A 328 0.31 -35.05 12.83
N PHE A 329 1.06 -35.91 12.18
CA PHE A 329 0.94 -37.36 12.23
C PHE A 329 2.31 -37.96 11.98
N GLN A 330 2.82 -38.71 12.95
CA GLN A 330 4.06 -39.47 12.77
C GLN A 330 3.82 -40.58 11.74
N ALA A 331 4.24 -40.32 10.50
CA ALA A 331 4.10 -41.25 9.40
C ALA A 331 4.87 -42.55 9.71
N LYS A 332 4.16 -43.58 10.16
CA LYS A 332 4.73 -44.93 10.23
C LYS A 332 4.95 -45.41 8.79
N ASN A 333 6.08 -46.08 8.52
CA ASN A 333 6.30 -46.83 7.28
C ASN A 333 5.25 -47.94 7.15
N GLY A 334 4.05 -47.58 6.69
CA GLY A 334 2.89 -48.45 6.58
C GLY A 334 2.46 -48.62 5.12
N LEU A 335 1.50 -49.53 4.90
CA LEU A 335 0.94 -50.03 3.64
C LEU A 335 0.35 -48.95 2.69
N TYR A 336 1.03 -47.84 2.41
CA TYR A 336 0.59 -46.82 1.45
C TYR A 336 0.40 -47.39 0.04
N PHE A 337 1.06 -48.52 -0.26
CA PHE A 337 0.93 -49.24 -1.52
C PHE A 337 -0.31 -50.16 -1.58
N TYR A 338 -1.21 -50.10 -0.61
CA TYR A 338 -2.45 -50.87 -0.57
C TYR A 338 -3.63 -49.94 -0.86
N ASN A 339 -4.22 -50.00 -2.07
CA ASN A 339 -5.14 -48.97 -2.61
C ASN A 339 -6.44 -48.70 -1.80
N ILE A 340 -6.75 -49.50 -0.77
CA ILE A 340 -7.89 -49.28 0.13
C ILE A 340 -7.47 -48.95 1.57
N ALA A 341 -6.18 -48.74 1.82
CA ALA A 341 -5.64 -48.49 3.15
C ALA A 341 -6.27 -47.27 3.82
N ASP A 342 -6.49 -46.19 3.07
CA ASP A 342 -7.17 -44.98 3.57
C ASP A 342 -8.58 -45.30 4.09
N LYS A 343 -9.39 -46.06 3.35
CA LYS A 343 -10.73 -46.49 3.77
C LYS A 343 -10.69 -47.44 4.95
N LEU A 344 -9.75 -48.38 4.98
CA LEU A 344 -9.57 -49.28 6.13
C LEU A 344 -9.22 -48.48 7.39
N HIS A 345 -8.29 -47.53 7.29
CA HIS A 345 -7.97 -46.65 8.40
C HIS A 345 -9.16 -45.76 8.79
N GLN A 346 -9.93 -45.25 7.83
CA GLN A 346 -11.13 -44.47 8.10
C GLN A 346 -12.19 -45.26 8.89
N ILE A 347 -12.34 -46.57 8.63
CA ILE A 347 -13.30 -47.45 9.29
C ILE A 347 -12.78 -47.97 10.64
N PHE A 348 -11.54 -48.46 10.67
CA PHE A 348 -10.98 -49.21 11.80
C PHE A 348 -10.14 -48.38 12.77
N THR A 349 -9.89 -47.10 12.48
CA THR A 349 -9.27 -46.20 13.47
C THR A 349 -10.33 -45.66 14.41
N PHE A 350 -10.28 -46.10 15.66
CA PHE A 350 -11.16 -45.64 16.72
C PHE A 350 -10.56 -44.43 17.44
N GLU A 351 -11.42 -43.53 17.89
CA GLU A 351 -10.97 -42.36 18.64
C GLU A 351 -10.39 -42.77 19.99
N LYS A 352 -9.20 -42.26 20.29
CA LYS A 352 -8.53 -42.41 21.58
C LYS A 352 -8.19 -41.02 22.11
N SER A 353 -8.53 -40.75 23.36
CA SER A 353 -8.27 -39.44 24.00
C SER A 353 -6.78 -39.11 23.91
N GLY A 354 -6.45 -37.92 23.38
CA GLY A 354 -5.07 -37.46 23.22
C GLY A 354 -4.33 -37.97 22.00
N PHE A 355 -4.97 -38.72 21.09
CA PHE A 355 -4.36 -39.21 19.85
C PHE A 355 -5.07 -38.63 18.63
N GLN A 356 -4.29 -38.23 17.61
CA GLN A 356 -4.78 -37.59 16.39
C GLN A 356 -5.13 -38.56 15.26
N ASP A 357 -4.81 -39.86 15.38
CA ASP A 357 -4.99 -40.85 14.31
C ASP A 357 -6.41 -40.84 13.71
N ALA A 358 -7.44 -40.79 14.57
CA ALA A 358 -8.83 -40.80 14.11
C ALA A 358 -9.18 -39.52 13.32
N PHE A 359 -8.66 -38.35 13.75
CA PHE A 359 -8.85 -37.09 13.04
C PHE A 359 -8.14 -37.11 11.69
N TYR A 360 -6.86 -37.52 11.68
CA TYR A 360 -6.05 -37.63 10.47
C TYR A 360 -6.74 -38.48 9.40
N TRP A 361 -7.20 -39.69 9.75
CA TRP A 361 -7.81 -40.61 8.79
C TRP A 361 -9.26 -40.26 8.41
N LYS A 362 -10.05 -39.69 9.32
CA LYS A 362 -11.48 -39.43 9.08
C LYS A 362 -11.78 -38.04 8.54
N VAL A 363 -10.84 -37.09 8.68
CA VAL A 363 -11.01 -35.68 8.34
C VAL A 363 -9.91 -35.20 7.40
N TYR A 364 -8.65 -35.20 7.83
CA TYR A 364 -7.55 -34.60 7.05
C TYR A 364 -7.32 -35.30 5.71
N VAL A 365 -7.14 -36.63 5.70
CA VAL A 365 -6.87 -37.40 4.48
C VAL A 365 -7.97 -37.23 3.41
N PRO A 366 -9.27 -37.39 3.72
CA PRO A 366 -10.33 -37.16 2.73
C PRO A 366 -10.38 -35.72 2.19
N VAL A 367 -10.19 -34.72 3.06
CA VAL A 367 -10.14 -33.30 2.66
C VAL A 367 -8.98 -33.05 1.71
N MET A 368 -7.77 -33.43 2.11
CA MET A 368 -6.55 -33.20 1.32
C MET A 368 -6.59 -33.93 -0.02
N LYS A 369 -7.13 -35.15 -0.08
CA LYS A 369 -7.33 -35.87 -1.35
C LYS A 369 -8.20 -35.09 -2.33
N LYS A 370 -9.26 -34.43 -1.84
CA LYS A 370 -10.12 -33.59 -2.68
C LYS A 370 -9.42 -32.32 -3.11
N VAL A 371 -8.69 -31.66 -2.21
CA VAL A 371 -7.90 -30.47 -2.55
C VAL A 371 -6.84 -30.80 -3.61
N ILE A 372 -6.12 -31.90 -3.47
CA ILE A 372 -5.14 -32.39 -4.47
C ILE A 372 -5.83 -32.73 -5.79
N ALA A 373 -6.99 -33.39 -5.76
CA ALA A 373 -7.76 -33.67 -6.95
C ALA A 373 -8.24 -32.39 -7.66
N GLU A 374 -8.64 -31.36 -6.91
CA GLU A 374 -8.96 -30.03 -7.43
C GLU A 374 -7.73 -29.39 -8.09
N ALA A 375 -6.56 -29.45 -7.46
CA ALA A 375 -5.32 -28.93 -8.04
C ALA A 375 -4.96 -29.64 -9.36
N SER A 376 -5.10 -30.97 -9.41
CA SER A 376 -4.78 -31.77 -10.60
C SER A 376 -5.66 -31.47 -11.82
N LYS A 377 -6.82 -30.83 -11.62
CA LYS A 377 -7.73 -30.41 -12.70
C LYS A 377 -7.44 -29.01 -13.22
N LYS A 378 -6.63 -28.22 -12.51
CA LYS A 378 -6.25 -26.87 -12.94
C LYS A 378 -5.13 -26.97 -13.99
N GLU A 379 -5.25 -26.21 -15.06
CA GLU A 379 -4.19 -26.11 -16.06
C GLU A 379 -2.98 -25.36 -15.49
N ASN A 380 -1.80 -26.00 -15.52
CA ASN A 380 -0.56 -25.36 -15.14
C ASN A 380 -0.12 -24.41 -16.26
N ILE A 381 0.01 -23.13 -15.92
CA ILE A 381 0.38 -22.09 -16.87
C ILE A 381 1.89 -22.14 -17.09
N GLN A 382 2.33 -22.28 -18.35
CA GLN A 382 3.72 -22.12 -18.70
C GLN A 382 4.09 -20.62 -18.72
N LYS A 383 5.26 -20.27 -18.19
CA LYS A 383 5.78 -18.89 -18.28
C LYS A 383 6.45 -18.66 -19.63
N ASP A 384 6.15 -17.52 -20.26
CA ASP A 384 7.00 -16.98 -21.33
C ASP A 384 8.26 -16.38 -20.68
N MET A 385 9.39 -17.07 -20.87
CA MET A 385 10.65 -16.73 -20.20
C MET A 385 11.69 -16.08 -21.12
N VAL A 386 11.34 -15.79 -22.37
CA VAL A 386 12.29 -15.22 -23.33
C VAL A 386 12.09 -13.72 -23.39
N GLU A 387 13.02 -12.99 -22.77
CA GLU A 387 13.20 -11.57 -23.02
C GLU A 387 14.20 -11.38 -24.15
N GLU A 388 13.75 -10.70 -25.20
CA GLU A 388 14.57 -10.47 -26.40
C GLU A 388 15.20 -9.09 -26.34
N LEU A 389 16.47 -9.00 -26.71
CA LEU A 389 17.21 -7.77 -27.01
C LEU A 389 17.93 -7.96 -28.34
N THR A 390 18.38 -6.86 -28.95
CA THR A 390 19.26 -6.91 -30.11
C THR A 390 20.67 -6.46 -29.72
N THR A 391 21.65 -6.85 -30.53
CA THR A 391 23.03 -6.35 -30.43
C THR A 391 23.36 -5.57 -31.70
N GLU A 392 23.74 -4.30 -31.57
CA GLU A 392 24.18 -3.43 -32.67
C GLU A 392 25.61 -2.96 -32.35
N ASP A 393 26.58 -3.25 -33.23
CA ASP A 393 28.01 -2.92 -33.02
C ASP A 393 28.59 -3.42 -31.67
N GLY A 394 28.14 -4.59 -31.20
CA GLY A 394 28.55 -5.16 -29.91
C GLY A 394 27.83 -4.56 -28.68
N LEU A 395 26.85 -3.67 -28.88
CA LEU A 395 26.06 -3.06 -27.82
C LEU A 395 24.67 -3.68 -27.73
N ALA A 396 24.27 -4.11 -26.53
CA ALA A 396 22.91 -4.56 -26.25
C ALA A 396 21.95 -3.35 -26.26
N LEU A 397 20.83 -3.50 -26.99
CA LEU A 397 19.77 -2.50 -27.06
C LEU A 397 18.41 -3.19 -26.90
N LYS A 398 17.61 -2.68 -25.95
CA LYS A 398 16.20 -3.04 -25.79
C LYS A 398 15.26 -1.91 -26.24
N PHE A 399 15.68 -0.67 -25.97
CA PHE A 399 14.97 0.55 -26.34
C PHE A 399 15.92 1.47 -27.08
N LYS A 400 15.40 2.23 -28.05
CA LYS A 400 16.12 3.33 -28.68
C LYS A 400 15.19 4.41 -29.21
N ILE A 401 15.73 5.58 -29.46
CA ILE A 401 15.07 6.63 -30.23
C ILE A 401 15.39 6.41 -31.72
N GLN A 402 14.34 6.19 -32.52
CA GLN A 402 14.44 6.02 -33.96
C GLN A 402 13.39 6.88 -34.63
N ASN A 403 13.77 7.70 -35.61
CA ASN A 403 12.86 8.59 -36.35
C ASN A 403 12.01 9.50 -35.43
N LYS A 404 12.60 10.02 -34.34
CA LYS A 404 11.93 10.83 -33.30
C LYS A 404 10.77 10.10 -32.62
N GLU A 405 10.90 8.78 -32.47
CA GLU A 405 9.97 7.95 -31.72
C GLU A 405 10.76 7.00 -30.81
N LEU A 406 10.19 6.67 -29.65
CA LEU A 406 10.71 5.58 -28.83
C LEU A 406 10.27 4.25 -29.41
N VAL A 407 11.22 3.33 -29.60
CA VAL A 407 10.96 1.97 -30.08
C VAL A 407 11.47 0.94 -29.09
N ILE A 408 10.76 -0.19 -28.99
CA ILE A 408 11.14 -1.38 -28.21
C ILE A 408 11.48 -2.53 -29.17
N TYR A 409 12.53 -3.28 -28.88
CA TYR A 409 12.86 -4.49 -29.62
C TYR A 409 12.08 -5.68 -29.08
N ASN A 410 11.18 -6.27 -29.86
CA ASN A 410 10.40 -7.45 -29.51
C ASN A 410 10.12 -8.30 -30.74
N LYS A 411 10.09 -9.62 -30.59
CA LYS A 411 9.82 -10.59 -31.67
C LYS A 411 10.72 -10.36 -32.87
N ASN A 412 12.02 -10.18 -32.61
CA ASN A 412 13.06 -9.89 -33.59
C ASN A 412 12.84 -8.62 -34.45
N LYS A 413 12.07 -7.62 -33.98
CA LYS A 413 11.85 -6.36 -34.70
C LYS A 413 11.68 -5.16 -33.74
N TRP A 414 11.89 -3.97 -34.28
CA TRP A 414 11.61 -2.70 -33.60
C TRP A 414 10.13 -2.32 -33.74
N GLU A 415 9.45 -2.07 -32.63
CA GLU A 415 8.05 -1.64 -32.59
C GLU A 415 7.93 -0.29 -31.85
N LYS A 416 7.00 0.57 -32.28
CA LYS A 416 6.75 1.84 -31.60
C LYS A 416 6.29 1.58 -30.17
N PHE A 417 6.87 2.31 -29.21
CA PHE A 417 6.52 2.23 -27.80
C PHE A 417 6.03 3.59 -27.33
N PHE A 418 4.72 3.69 -27.10
CA PHE A 418 4.12 4.89 -26.51
C PHE A 418 4.11 4.78 -24.98
N VAL A 419 4.74 5.73 -24.29
CA VAL A 419 4.80 5.73 -22.83
C VAL A 419 3.43 6.09 -22.25
N LYS A 420 2.91 5.21 -21.39
CA LYS A 420 1.71 5.43 -20.58
C LYS A 420 2.11 5.16 -19.13
N GLY A 421 2.60 6.20 -18.47
CA GLY A 421 3.25 6.05 -17.17
C GLY A 421 2.50 6.66 -16.00
N VAL A 422 3.00 6.34 -14.81
CA VAL A 422 2.75 7.08 -13.56
C VAL A 422 4.07 7.41 -12.88
N ASN A 423 4.13 8.57 -12.24
CA ASN A 423 5.23 8.92 -11.35
C ASN A 423 5.05 8.23 -10.00
N LEU A 424 6.13 7.66 -9.47
CA LEU A 424 6.15 7.01 -8.18
C LEU A 424 6.91 7.86 -7.16
N GLY A 425 6.16 8.66 -6.42
CA GLY A 425 6.55 9.10 -5.10
C GLY A 425 6.59 7.91 -4.13
N LEU A 426 7.53 7.93 -3.18
CA LEU A 426 7.79 6.81 -2.28
C LEU A 426 7.55 7.15 -0.80
N ALA A 427 7.03 8.34 -0.48
CA ALA A 427 6.74 8.73 0.90
C ALA A 427 5.34 8.26 1.34
N LEU A 428 5.26 7.20 2.13
CA LEU A 428 4.01 6.80 2.79
C LEU A 428 3.58 7.83 3.86
N PRO A 429 2.29 7.89 4.26
CA PRO A 429 1.85 8.74 5.36
C PRO A 429 2.72 8.59 6.62
N GLY A 430 3.09 9.70 7.24
CA GLY A 430 4.01 9.72 8.39
C GLY A 430 5.50 9.57 8.04
N LYS A 431 5.88 9.52 6.75
CA LYS A 431 7.27 9.33 6.30
C LYS A 431 7.73 10.48 5.41
N TYR A 432 9.02 10.80 5.45
CA TYR A 432 9.67 11.71 4.50
C TYR A 432 10.05 10.99 3.20
N PHE A 433 10.37 11.74 2.13
CA PHE A 433 10.85 11.20 0.85
C PHE A 433 12.06 10.26 0.97
N THR A 434 12.85 10.41 2.03
CA THR A 434 14.05 9.60 2.30
C THR A 434 13.75 8.34 3.12
N GLN A 435 12.51 8.13 3.54
CA GLN A 435 12.04 6.99 4.34
C GLN A 435 11.14 6.08 3.49
N MET A 436 11.72 5.60 2.39
CA MET A 436 11.04 4.77 1.41
C MET A 436 10.67 3.38 1.97
N PRO A 437 9.62 2.72 1.45
CA PRO A 437 9.23 1.38 1.89
C PRO A 437 10.35 0.35 1.74
N ASP A 438 10.57 -0.45 2.78
CA ASP A 438 11.50 -1.59 2.81
C ASP A 438 10.79 -2.94 2.60
N ASP A 439 9.52 -2.92 2.22
CA ASP A 439 8.71 -4.12 1.97
C ASP A 439 8.46 -4.25 0.46
N PRO A 440 9.07 -5.24 -0.22
CA PRO A 440 8.88 -5.43 -1.66
C PRO A 440 7.43 -5.73 -2.05
N ASN A 441 6.60 -6.21 -1.11
CA ASN A 441 5.18 -6.47 -1.36
C ASN A 441 4.37 -5.18 -1.56
N ILE A 442 4.84 -4.03 -1.06
CA ILE A 442 4.22 -2.72 -1.34
C ILE A 442 4.34 -2.42 -2.83
N TYR A 443 5.56 -2.46 -3.36
CA TYR A 443 5.84 -2.21 -4.78
C TYR A 443 5.16 -3.23 -5.69
N TYR A 444 5.20 -4.52 -5.34
CA TYR A 444 4.53 -5.57 -6.11
C TYR A 444 3.03 -5.31 -6.25
N GLN A 445 2.37 -4.89 -5.18
CA GLN A 445 0.95 -4.54 -5.20
C GLN A 445 0.67 -3.29 -6.03
N TRP A 446 1.53 -2.27 -5.94
CA TRP A 446 1.45 -1.10 -6.81
C TRP A 446 1.59 -1.46 -8.28
N PHE A 447 2.59 -2.27 -8.67
CA PHE A 447 2.74 -2.70 -10.06
C PHE A 447 1.51 -3.44 -10.58
N LYS A 448 0.89 -4.29 -9.75
CA LYS A 448 -0.37 -4.94 -10.10
C LYS A 448 -1.46 -3.92 -10.45
N MET A 449 -1.74 -3.00 -9.54
CA MET A 449 -2.77 -1.96 -9.75
C MET A 449 -2.41 -1.06 -10.96
N ILE A 450 -1.15 -0.65 -11.11
CA ILE A 450 -0.69 0.16 -12.24
C ILE A 450 -0.93 -0.57 -13.58
N THR A 451 -0.66 -1.88 -13.66
CA THR A 451 -0.93 -2.66 -14.87
C THR A 451 -2.40 -2.95 -15.13
N ASP A 452 -3.22 -3.01 -14.09
CA ASP A 452 -4.66 -3.25 -14.20
C ASP A 452 -5.35 -2.10 -14.96
N MET A 453 -4.88 -0.86 -14.79
CA MET A 453 -5.30 0.30 -15.61
C MET A 453 -4.57 0.42 -16.98
N ASN A 454 -3.78 -0.58 -17.37
CA ASN A 454 -3.00 -0.63 -18.62
C ASN A 454 -1.89 0.43 -18.77
N ALA A 455 -1.41 1.01 -17.67
CA ALA A 455 -0.13 1.72 -17.68
C ALA A 455 1.00 0.70 -17.90
N ASN A 456 2.03 1.12 -18.64
CA ASN A 456 3.17 0.28 -18.99
C ASN A 456 4.48 0.76 -18.37
N THR A 457 4.50 1.93 -17.73
CA THR A 457 5.73 2.57 -17.27
C THR A 457 5.55 3.15 -15.87
N VAL A 458 6.60 3.10 -15.07
CA VAL A 458 6.73 3.87 -13.84
C VAL A 458 7.98 4.74 -13.94
N ARG A 459 7.92 5.96 -13.41
CA ARG A 459 9.09 6.84 -13.29
C ARG A 459 9.46 7.07 -11.83
N LEU A 460 10.75 7.01 -11.56
CA LEU A 460 11.36 7.37 -10.27
C LEU A 460 12.24 8.61 -10.43
N TYR A 461 12.18 9.52 -9.47
CA TYR A 461 12.99 10.75 -9.42
C TYR A 461 14.45 10.50 -9.00
N THR A 462 14.64 9.55 -8.09
CA THR A 462 15.94 9.18 -7.52
C THR A 462 16.04 7.65 -7.41
N LEU A 463 17.22 7.17 -7.02
CA LEU A 463 17.44 5.75 -6.77
C LEU A 463 16.52 5.25 -5.62
N ALA A 464 15.76 4.19 -5.87
CA ALA A 464 14.90 3.55 -4.87
C ALA A 464 15.66 2.50 -4.02
N PRO A 465 15.07 1.94 -2.95
CA PRO A 465 15.67 0.83 -2.20
C PRO A 465 15.74 -0.45 -3.05
N PRO A 466 16.68 -1.38 -2.77
CA PRO A 466 16.82 -2.65 -3.51
C PRO A 466 15.52 -3.45 -3.67
N GLU A 467 14.61 -3.34 -2.70
CA GLU A 467 13.31 -4.01 -2.65
C GLU A 467 12.41 -3.61 -3.82
N PHE A 468 12.52 -2.37 -4.33
CA PHE A 468 11.81 -1.92 -5.52
C PHE A 468 12.26 -2.71 -6.77
N TYR A 469 13.57 -2.83 -6.97
CA TYR A 469 14.17 -3.52 -8.12
C TYR A 469 13.89 -5.02 -8.08
N GLN A 470 13.94 -5.62 -6.89
CA GLN A 470 13.49 -6.98 -6.65
C GLN A 470 12.03 -7.15 -7.05
N ALA A 471 11.13 -6.31 -6.54
CA ALA A 471 9.71 -6.40 -6.83
C ALA A 471 9.41 -6.22 -8.33
N LEU A 472 10.09 -5.30 -9.01
CA LEU A 472 9.91 -5.06 -10.45
C LEU A 472 10.35 -6.28 -11.26
N LYS A 473 11.52 -6.84 -10.95
CA LYS A 473 12.00 -8.07 -11.60
C LYS A 473 11.02 -9.22 -11.39
N VAL A 474 10.60 -9.44 -10.15
CA VAL A 474 9.69 -10.53 -9.77
C VAL A 474 8.34 -10.37 -10.47
N PHE A 475 7.78 -9.17 -10.48
CA PHE A 475 6.53 -8.84 -11.14
C PHE A 475 6.62 -9.10 -12.65
N ASN A 476 7.63 -8.57 -13.32
CA ASN A 476 7.79 -8.73 -14.76
C ASN A 476 8.05 -10.17 -15.17
N LEU A 477 8.78 -10.98 -14.39
CA LEU A 477 8.95 -12.40 -14.69
C LEU A 477 7.66 -13.23 -14.62
N LYS A 478 6.56 -12.67 -14.10
CA LYS A 478 5.31 -13.39 -13.84
C LYS A 478 4.10 -12.79 -14.54
N SER A 479 4.17 -11.51 -14.84
CA SER A 479 3.14 -10.79 -15.57
C SER A 479 3.29 -10.94 -17.08
N SER A 480 2.18 -11.08 -17.79
CA SER A 480 2.13 -10.92 -19.25
C SER A 480 2.17 -9.44 -19.65
N LYS A 481 1.68 -8.55 -18.79
CA LYS A 481 1.77 -7.09 -18.94
C LYS A 481 2.97 -6.59 -18.13
N LYS A 482 4.08 -6.32 -18.80
CA LYS A 482 5.29 -5.81 -18.15
C LYS A 482 5.10 -4.35 -17.73
N VAL A 483 5.71 -3.98 -16.61
CA VAL A 483 5.95 -2.59 -16.20
C VAL A 483 7.39 -2.26 -16.49
N TYR A 484 7.64 -1.13 -17.12
CA TYR A 484 8.97 -0.64 -17.41
C TYR A 484 9.33 0.54 -16.51
N LEU A 485 10.62 0.75 -16.28
CA LEU A 485 11.16 1.84 -15.46
C LEU A 485 11.74 2.94 -16.36
N ILE A 486 11.41 4.19 -16.05
CA ILE A 486 12.25 5.34 -16.41
C ILE A 486 12.93 5.81 -15.13
N GLN A 487 14.26 5.71 -15.09
CA GLN A 487 15.05 6.06 -13.92
C GLN A 487 15.61 7.47 -14.12
N GLU A 488 15.16 8.42 -13.33
CA GLU A 488 15.81 9.72 -13.24
C GLU A 488 16.90 9.72 -12.18
N ILE A 489 17.85 10.61 -12.39
CA ILE A 489 18.99 10.82 -11.50
C ILE A 489 19.05 12.31 -11.21
N TRP A 490 18.52 12.70 -10.06
CA TRP A 490 18.54 14.09 -9.61
C TRP A 490 19.94 14.51 -9.15
N PRO A 491 20.45 15.64 -9.66
CA PRO A 491 21.60 16.29 -9.05
C PRO A 491 21.16 16.95 -7.72
N ASP A 492 22.10 17.16 -6.80
CA ASP A 492 21.76 17.71 -5.47
C ASP A 492 21.13 19.13 -5.60
N GLU A 493 20.16 19.44 -4.75
CA GLU A 493 19.48 20.75 -4.77
C GLU A 493 20.41 21.88 -4.34
N ASN A 494 21.43 21.59 -3.51
CA ASN A 494 22.34 22.62 -3.00
C ASN A 494 23.52 22.84 -3.96
N VAL A 495 23.29 23.58 -5.05
CA VAL A 495 24.32 23.91 -6.02
C VAL A 495 25.29 24.96 -5.44
N PRO A 496 26.58 24.63 -5.20
CA PRO A 496 27.54 25.60 -4.65
C PRO A 496 27.68 26.82 -5.56
N ASP A 497 27.56 28.01 -4.98
CA ASP A 497 27.57 29.29 -5.69
C ASP A 497 26.59 29.37 -6.88
N LYS A 498 25.54 28.53 -6.90
CA LYS A 498 24.63 28.38 -8.05
C LYS A 498 25.37 28.09 -9.38
N ASN A 499 26.51 27.41 -9.32
CA ASN A 499 27.33 27.07 -10.48
C ASN A 499 27.45 25.55 -10.66
N TYR A 500 26.79 25.01 -11.67
CA TYR A 500 26.81 23.57 -11.95
C TYR A 500 28.21 23.02 -12.28
N PHE A 501 29.14 23.86 -12.80
CA PHE A 501 30.54 23.46 -13.04
C PHE A 501 31.40 23.36 -11.78
N ASN A 502 30.84 23.57 -10.58
CA ASN A 502 31.57 23.26 -9.37
C ASN A 502 32.09 21.81 -9.41
N LYS A 503 33.40 21.65 -9.23
CA LYS A 503 34.07 20.37 -9.43
C LYS A 503 33.55 19.27 -8.49
N SER A 504 33.35 19.57 -7.21
CA SER A 504 32.85 18.59 -6.25
C SER A 504 31.43 18.16 -6.61
N TYR A 505 30.58 19.14 -6.92
CA TYR A 505 29.19 18.91 -7.31
C TYR A 505 29.06 18.01 -8.55
N THR A 506 29.84 18.31 -9.60
CA THR A 506 29.81 17.52 -10.84
C THR A 506 30.31 16.09 -10.61
N GLU A 507 31.38 15.90 -9.84
CA GLU A 507 31.91 14.56 -9.56
C GLU A 507 30.98 13.75 -8.63
N GLU A 508 30.32 14.39 -7.67
CA GLU A 508 29.27 13.78 -6.85
C GLU A 508 28.08 13.34 -7.72
N PHE A 509 27.65 14.19 -8.66
CA PHE A 509 26.55 13.84 -9.56
C PHE A 509 26.93 12.68 -10.50
N LYS A 510 28.14 12.66 -11.06
CA LYS A 510 28.65 11.50 -11.80
C LYS A 510 28.64 10.24 -10.94
N LYS A 511 28.97 10.34 -9.65
CA LYS A 511 28.92 9.19 -8.74
C LYS A 511 27.49 8.68 -8.54
N GLU A 512 26.50 9.58 -8.44
CA GLU A 512 25.09 9.17 -8.44
C GLU A 512 24.68 8.47 -9.74
N ILE A 513 25.20 8.93 -10.89
CA ILE A 513 25.00 8.27 -12.18
C ILE A 513 25.52 6.82 -12.15
N GLU A 514 26.73 6.62 -11.65
CA GLU A 514 27.31 5.27 -11.52
C GLU A 514 26.48 4.36 -10.62
N TYR A 515 26.03 4.88 -9.47
CA TYR A 515 25.20 4.13 -8.52
C TYR A 515 23.87 3.71 -9.14
N ALA A 516 23.20 4.62 -9.85
CA ALA A 516 21.96 4.31 -10.54
C ALA A 516 22.16 3.25 -11.62
N ILE A 517 23.14 3.41 -12.51
CA ILE A 517 23.40 2.45 -13.58
C ILE A 517 23.77 1.07 -12.99
N ASP A 518 24.67 1.02 -12.00
CA ASP A 518 25.05 -0.25 -11.37
C ASP A 518 23.86 -0.94 -10.69
N ALA A 519 22.94 -0.18 -10.10
CA ALA A 519 21.72 -0.71 -9.49
C ALA A 519 20.75 -1.26 -10.54
N LEU A 520 20.57 -0.59 -11.68
CA LEU A 520 19.74 -1.04 -12.80
C LEU A 520 20.22 -2.40 -13.34
N HIS A 521 21.53 -2.60 -13.40
CA HIS A 521 22.17 -3.85 -13.83
C HIS A 521 22.31 -4.89 -12.71
N GLY A 522 21.75 -4.65 -11.52
CA GLY A 522 21.80 -5.59 -10.40
C GLY A 522 23.23 -5.90 -9.91
N ASN A 523 24.13 -4.92 -10.03
CA ASN A 523 25.55 -5.05 -9.73
C ASN A 523 26.06 -3.86 -8.89
N ALA A 524 25.30 -3.49 -7.85
CA ALA A 524 25.69 -2.42 -6.93
C ALA A 524 25.65 -2.88 -5.46
N GLU A 525 26.64 -2.41 -4.71
CA GLU A 525 26.63 -2.42 -3.24
C GLU A 525 26.93 -1.00 -2.78
N ILE A 526 25.88 -0.30 -2.34
CA ILE A 526 25.95 1.12 -2.01
C ILE A 526 25.98 1.26 -0.49
N PRO A 527 27.00 1.91 0.09
CA PRO A 527 27.06 2.11 1.54
C PRO A 527 25.93 3.02 2.01
N LYS A 528 25.59 2.93 3.29
CA LYS A 528 24.57 3.79 3.90
C LYS A 528 24.97 5.26 3.80
N ARG A 529 24.03 6.09 3.33
CA ARG A 529 24.21 7.54 3.12
C ARG A 529 22.99 8.29 3.61
N MET A 530 23.19 9.51 4.12
CA MET A 530 22.09 10.33 4.64
C MET A 530 21.17 10.74 3.49
N GLY A 531 19.87 10.62 3.69
CA GLY A 531 18.85 11.07 2.74
C GLY A 531 18.79 10.33 1.40
N ARG A 532 19.58 9.27 1.19
CA ARG A 532 19.70 8.57 -0.09
C ARG A 532 19.52 7.06 0.09
N ALA A 533 19.00 6.39 -0.93
CA ALA A 533 18.91 4.93 -0.93
C ALA A 533 20.30 4.27 -0.93
N TYR A 534 20.35 3.07 -0.34
CA TYR A 534 21.55 2.27 -0.15
C TYR A 534 21.19 0.79 -0.03
N GLY A 535 22.20 -0.08 -0.06
CA GLY A 535 22.03 -1.52 0.07
C GLY A 535 22.62 -2.29 -1.10
N LYS A 536 22.26 -3.58 -1.17
CA LYS A 536 22.76 -4.50 -2.19
C LYS A 536 21.70 -4.69 -3.28
N TYR A 537 22.02 -4.22 -4.48
CA TYR A 537 21.19 -4.35 -5.67
C TYR A 537 21.68 -5.56 -6.45
N SER A 538 20.91 -6.65 -6.40
CA SER A 538 21.27 -7.95 -7.01
C SER A 538 20.29 -8.41 -8.09
N PHE A 539 19.36 -7.56 -8.52
CA PHE A 539 18.33 -7.88 -9.49
C PHE A 539 18.50 -7.01 -10.73
N ASP A 540 19.01 -7.59 -11.80
CA ASP A 540 19.18 -6.91 -13.08
C ASP A 540 17.83 -6.65 -13.75
N ILE A 541 17.45 -5.37 -13.78
CA ILE A 541 16.24 -4.86 -14.42
C ILE A 541 16.54 -4.04 -15.68
N SER A 542 17.77 -4.04 -16.19
CA SER A 542 18.16 -3.27 -17.39
C SER A 542 17.22 -3.56 -18.57
N MET A 543 16.81 -4.81 -18.75
CA MET A 543 15.83 -5.22 -19.76
C MET A 543 14.41 -4.62 -19.61
N TYR A 544 14.12 -4.07 -18.45
CA TYR A 544 12.88 -3.38 -18.12
C TYR A 544 13.06 -1.88 -17.95
N THR A 545 14.25 -1.33 -18.21
CA THR A 545 14.50 0.10 -18.17
C THR A 545 14.32 0.70 -19.56
N ILE A 546 13.43 1.68 -19.69
CA ILE A 546 13.18 2.37 -20.96
C ILE A 546 14.24 3.42 -21.23
N ALA A 547 14.59 4.20 -20.22
CA ALA A 547 15.45 5.37 -20.35
C ALA A 547 16.03 5.79 -18.99
N ILE A 548 17.13 6.53 -19.07
CA ILE A 548 17.74 7.23 -17.94
C ILE A 548 17.51 8.73 -18.13
N LEU A 549 16.94 9.41 -17.14
CA LEU A 549 16.75 10.87 -17.17
C LEU A 549 17.83 11.57 -16.36
N ILE A 550 18.37 12.66 -16.91
CA ILE A 550 19.44 13.46 -16.33
C ILE A 550 18.92 14.88 -16.08
N GLY A 551 19.13 15.36 -14.85
CA GLY A 551 18.72 16.69 -14.41
C GLY A 551 17.55 16.63 -13.43
N ARG A 552 16.93 17.81 -13.24
CA ARG A 552 15.69 18.05 -12.49
C ARG A 552 15.02 19.28 -13.10
N GLU A 553 13.96 19.77 -12.46
CA GLU A 553 13.49 21.15 -12.66
C GLU A 553 14.58 22.13 -12.18
N LEU A 554 15.55 22.43 -13.06
CA LEU A 554 16.64 23.36 -12.73
C LEU A 554 16.06 24.74 -12.42
N GLU A 555 16.67 25.46 -11.48
CA GLU A 555 16.20 26.79 -11.13
C GLU A 555 16.75 27.84 -12.11
N PRO A 556 15.92 28.79 -12.58
CA PRO A 556 16.36 29.89 -13.44
C PRO A 556 17.58 30.67 -12.91
N ASP A 557 17.69 30.88 -11.60
CA ASP A 557 18.86 31.55 -11.02
C ASP A 557 20.15 30.71 -11.07
N GLU A 558 20.04 29.38 -11.02
CA GLU A 558 21.17 28.47 -11.18
C GLU A 558 21.67 28.45 -12.61
N VAL A 559 20.75 28.47 -13.58
CA VAL A 559 21.08 28.58 -15.02
C VAL A 559 21.79 29.89 -15.31
N ILE A 560 21.23 31.02 -14.87
CA ILE A 560 21.81 32.36 -15.12
C ILE A 560 23.21 32.47 -14.49
N GLU A 561 23.39 32.04 -13.24
CA GLU A 561 24.68 32.14 -12.57
C GLU A 561 25.72 31.18 -13.14
N THR A 562 25.32 29.98 -13.55
CA THR A 562 26.21 29.04 -14.26
C THR A 562 26.66 29.62 -15.59
N ASP A 563 25.75 30.18 -16.37
CA ASP A 563 26.06 30.77 -17.67
C ASP A 563 26.96 32.00 -17.54
N ARG A 564 26.75 32.81 -16.49
CA ARG A 564 27.56 34.01 -16.21
C ARG A 564 28.99 33.68 -15.76
N LYS A 565 29.19 32.58 -15.02
CA LYS A 565 30.47 32.26 -14.37
C LYS A 565 31.42 31.43 -15.23
N ASN A 566 30.97 30.91 -16.37
CA ASN A 566 31.75 29.99 -17.20
C ASN A 566 31.78 30.46 -18.66
N ASN A 567 32.91 30.27 -19.34
CA ASN A 567 33.11 30.69 -20.74
C ASN A 567 33.11 29.50 -21.73
N ILE A 568 32.52 28.36 -21.35
CA ILE A 568 32.44 27.17 -22.20
C ILE A 568 31.10 27.15 -22.95
N ASN A 569 31.16 27.05 -24.27
CA ASN A 569 29.96 27.09 -25.13
C ASN A 569 29.88 25.90 -26.10
N GLU A 570 30.80 24.95 -26.00
CA GLU A 570 30.79 23.73 -26.79
C GLU A 570 31.43 22.56 -26.02
N TYR A 571 30.93 21.35 -26.29
CA TYR A 571 31.50 20.09 -25.84
C TYR A 571 31.30 19.03 -26.92
N SER A 572 32.35 18.26 -27.21
CA SER A 572 32.33 17.21 -28.23
C SER A 572 32.70 15.86 -27.60
N GLY A 573 31.70 15.21 -27.00
CA GLY A 573 31.81 13.88 -26.43
C GLY A 573 31.69 12.76 -27.47
N LYS A 574 31.90 11.52 -27.02
CA LYS A 574 31.80 10.32 -27.89
C LYS A 574 30.35 9.97 -28.22
N TYR A 575 29.43 10.31 -27.32
CA TYR A 575 28.01 9.95 -27.36
C TYR A 575 27.09 11.18 -27.44
N VAL A 576 27.52 12.33 -26.92
CA VAL A 576 26.78 13.59 -27.00
C VAL A 576 27.71 14.73 -27.42
N LYS A 577 27.25 15.57 -28.34
CA LYS A 577 27.89 16.83 -28.74
C LYS A 577 26.92 17.97 -28.43
N ILE A 578 27.42 19.15 -28.09
CA ILE A 578 26.60 20.32 -27.76
C ILE A 578 27.36 21.59 -28.14
N LYS A 579 26.63 22.56 -28.71
CA LYS A 579 27.08 23.94 -28.90
C LYS A 579 25.99 24.88 -28.39
N GLY A 580 26.19 25.44 -27.20
CA GLY A 580 25.12 26.04 -26.40
C GLY A 580 25.64 26.90 -25.25
N SER A 581 24.77 27.22 -24.29
CA SER A 581 25.16 27.92 -23.05
C SER A 581 25.99 27.00 -22.13
N PRO A 582 26.75 27.53 -21.16
CA PRO A 582 27.46 26.70 -20.19
C PRO A 582 26.56 25.68 -19.48
N SER A 583 25.35 26.06 -19.06
CA SER A 583 24.39 25.14 -18.41
C SER A 583 23.98 23.99 -19.34
N GLU A 584 23.75 24.28 -20.63
CA GLU A 584 23.51 23.26 -21.66
C GLU A 584 24.73 22.36 -21.85
N VAL A 585 25.94 22.92 -21.83
CA VAL A 585 27.19 22.14 -21.92
C VAL A 585 27.34 21.19 -20.74
N TRP A 586 27.06 21.65 -19.51
CA TRP A 586 27.10 20.81 -18.31
C TRP A 586 26.14 19.63 -18.42
N LEU A 587 24.89 19.87 -18.85
CA LEU A 587 23.92 18.81 -19.12
C LEU A 587 24.43 17.83 -20.20
N GLY A 588 25.04 18.33 -21.27
CA GLY A 588 25.63 17.51 -22.33
C GLY A 588 26.76 16.62 -21.85
N MET A 589 27.65 17.15 -20.99
CA MET A 589 28.71 16.37 -20.34
C MET A 589 28.15 15.26 -19.45
N CYS A 590 27.10 15.53 -18.68
CA CYS A 590 26.45 14.53 -17.84
C CYS A 590 25.78 13.44 -18.67
N CYS A 591 25.09 13.79 -19.77
CA CYS A 591 24.49 12.81 -20.69
C CYS A 591 25.55 11.93 -21.38
N ASP A 592 26.66 12.52 -21.82
CA ASP A 592 27.79 11.79 -22.42
C ASP A 592 28.39 10.80 -21.42
N TYR A 593 28.57 11.22 -20.16
CA TYR A 593 29.10 10.38 -19.08
C TYR A 593 28.19 9.18 -18.78
N THR A 594 26.87 9.39 -18.73
CA THR A 594 25.86 8.33 -18.52
C THR A 594 26.00 7.24 -19.58
N LEU A 595 26.01 7.61 -20.86
CA LEU A 595 26.17 6.67 -21.98
C LEU A 595 27.55 6.01 -21.98
N GLU A 596 28.61 6.76 -21.67
CA GLU A 596 29.97 6.23 -21.58
C GLU A 596 30.10 5.17 -20.50
N TYR A 597 29.61 5.44 -19.29
CA TYR A 597 29.74 4.54 -18.15
C TYR A 597 29.01 3.22 -18.40
N GLU A 598 27.75 3.29 -18.84
CA GLU A 598 26.95 2.09 -19.14
C GLU A 598 27.57 1.27 -20.27
N THR A 599 27.98 1.93 -21.37
CA THR A 599 28.63 1.26 -22.50
C THR A 599 29.91 0.56 -22.05
N ARG A 600 30.78 1.25 -21.32
CA ARG A 600 32.08 0.73 -20.91
C ARG A 600 31.96 -0.45 -19.96
N LYS A 601 30.99 -0.43 -19.03
CA LYS A 601 30.87 -1.42 -17.96
C LYS A 601 29.98 -2.60 -18.33
N TYR A 602 28.92 -2.37 -19.10
CA TYR A 602 27.87 -3.35 -19.37
C TYR A 602 27.68 -3.66 -20.85
N SER A 603 28.38 -2.96 -21.76
CA SER A 603 28.17 -3.09 -23.22
C SER A 603 26.70 -2.93 -23.62
N MET A 604 25.99 -2.02 -22.94
CA MET A 604 24.59 -1.70 -23.14
C MET A 604 24.40 -0.19 -23.24
N GLN A 605 23.33 0.25 -23.89
CA GLN A 605 22.88 1.64 -23.85
C GLN A 605 21.37 1.72 -23.68
N HIS A 606 20.93 2.63 -22.80
CA HIS A 606 19.57 3.14 -22.76
C HIS A 606 19.48 4.55 -23.36
N PRO A 607 18.31 4.93 -23.94
CA PRO A 607 18.02 6.31 -24.26
C PRO A 607 18.25 7.23 -23.05
N VAL A 608 18.89 8.37 -23.28
CA VAL A 608 19.11 9.39 -22.24
C VAL A 608 18.20 10.59 -22.49
N GLY A 609 17.39 10.95 -21.49
CA GLY A 609 16.50 12.10 -21.53
C GLY A 609 17.01 13.24 -20.67
N ILE A 610 16.83 14.48 -21.13
CA ILE A 610 17.13 15.69 -20.35
C ILE A 610 15.82 16.19 -19.73
N VAL A 611 15.84 16.41 -18.42
CA VAL A 611 14.67 16.90 -17.68
C VAL A 611 14.56 18.42 -17.82
N SER A 612 13.36 18.90 -18.10
CA SER A 612 13.03 20.32 -18.21
C SER A 612 11.57 20.55 -17.82
N TRP A 613 11.18 21.82 -17.77
CA TRP A 613 9.84 22.25 -17.38
C TRP A 613 9.56 23.61 -18.03
N PRO A 614 8.29 24.04 -18.13
CA PRO A 614 7.90 25.23 -18.89
C PRO A 614 8.67 26.50 -18.53
N THR A 615 9.15 26.64 -17.28
CA THR A 615 9.87 27.85 -16.87
C THR A 615 11.25 28.04 -17.50
N LEU A 616 11.78 26.98 -18.13
CA LEU A 616 13.04 26.98 -18.88
C LEU A 616 12.82 26.58 -20.34
N ASP A 617 11.58 26.60 -20.82
CA ASP A 617 11.31 26.30 -22.22
C ASP A 617 11.91 27.39 -23.15
N PRO A 618 12.23 27.06 -24.41
CA PRO A 618 12.84 28.00 -25.34
C PRO A 618 11.81 28.95 -26.00
N ILE A 619 10.57 29.01 -25.51
CA ILE A 619 9.52 29.84 -26.09
C ILE A 619 9.57 31.23 -25.43
N ASN A 620 9.37 32.28 -26.24
CA ASN A 620 9.09 33.60 -25.67
C ASN A 620 7.59 33.71 -25.37
N HIS A 621 7.23 33.92 -24.10
CA HIS A 621 5.84 34.15 -23.67
C HIS A 621 5.55 35.64 -23.49
N PRO A 622 4.78 36.30 -24.40
CA PRO A 622 4.45 37.71 -24.30
C PRO A 622 3.48 38.03 -23.15
N SER A 623 2.87 37.03 -22.51
CA SER A 623 1.94 37.25 -21.40
C SER A 623 2.57 37.26 -20.00
N GLU A 624 3.87 37.01 -19.89
CA GLU A 624 4.57 36.80 -18.62
C GLU A 624 5.51 37.97 -18.26
N PHE A 625 4.95 39.16 -17.97
CA PHE A 625 5.70 40.29 -17.41
C PHE A 625 5.12 40.70 -16.05
N ASN A 626 5.98 41.25 -15.18
CA ASN A 626 5.54 41.78 -13.90
C ASN A 626 4.75 43.09 -14.05
N ALA A 627 4.18 43.60 -12.95
CA ALA A 627 3.42 44.86 -12.93
C ALA A 627 4.22 46.10 -13.39
N GLN A 628 5.56 46.01 -13.41
CA GLN A 628 6.47 47.05 -13.91
C GLN A 628 6.90 46.83 -15.37
N GLY A 629 6.36 45.84 -16.08
CA GLY A 629 6.74 45.51 -17.45
C GLY A 629 8.14 44.89 -17.57
N ARG A 630 8.62 44.21 -16.53
CA ARG A 630 9.95 43.56 -16.48
C ARG A 630 9.81 42.04 -16.52
N LYS A 631 10.40 41.43 -17.55
CA LYS A 631 10.46 39.96 -17.73
C LYS A 631 11.59 39.31 -16.95
N ASP A 632 12.72 40.00 -16.82
CA ASP A 632 13.89 39.53 -16.06
C ASP A 632 13.62 39.36 -14.56
N LEU A 633 12.53 39.94 -14.05
CA LEU A 633 12.06 39.79 -12.67
C LEU A 633 10.94 38.73 -12.53
N GLU A 634 10.49 38.13 -13.62
CA GLU A 634 9.51 37.04 -13.58
C GLU A 634 10.22 35.69 -13.57
N TYR A 635 10.25 35.09 -12.37
CA TYR A 635 11.00 33.86 -12.11
C TYR A 635 10.68 32.75 -13.12
N ASN A 636 9.43 32.65 -13.55
CA ASN A 636 8.95 31.57 -14.41
C ASN A 636 9.29 31.72 -15.90
N ASP A 637 9.96 32.79 -16.34
CA ASP A 637 10.26 33.01 -17.76
C ASP A 637 11.49 33.92 -17.96
N LYS A 638 12.46 33.86 -17.03
CA LYS A 638 13.69 34.67 -17.05
C LYS A 638 14.93 33.94 -17.58
N ALA A 639 14.86 32.63 -17.80
CA ALA A 639 15.96 31.79 -18.28
C ALA A 639 15.42 30.71 -19.24
N GLN A 640 16.30 30.14 -20.07
CA GLN A 640 15.91 29.14 -21.08
C GLN A 640 17.00 28.08 -21.22
N ILE A 641 16.59 26.87 -21.58
CA ILE A 641 17.49 25.78 -22.00
C ILE A 641 17.01 25.24 -23.36
N GLN A 642 17.85 25.35 -24.37
CA GLN A 642 17.56 24.95 -25.74
C GLN A 642 18.16 23.57 -26.08
N ILE A 643 17.36 22.52 -25.89
CA ILE A 643 17.83 21.14 -26.11
C ILE A 643 18.09 20.83 -27.59
N ASP A 644 17.54 21.59 -28.53
CA ASP A 644 17.86 21.45 -29.95
C ASP A 644 19.34 21.80 -30.29
N ASN A 645 20.07 22.43 -29.36
CA ASN A 645 21.51 22.68 -29.47
C ASN A 645 22.36 21.40 -29.33
N PHE A 646 21.78 20.29 -28.85
CA PHE A 646 22.48 19.02 -28.64
C PHE A 646 22.53 18.18 -29.92
N ASP A 647 23.54 17.33 -30.06
CA ASP A 647 23.76 16.42 -31.18
C ASP A 647 24.16 15.03 -30.69
N LEU A 648 23.87 14.01 -31.50
CA LEU A 648 24.34 12.65 -31.23
C LEU A 648 25.82 12.53 -31.57
N GLY A 649 26.61 11.98 -30.65
CA GLY A 649 27.97 11.52 -30.92
C GLY A 649 27.96 10.21 -31.71
N GLU A 650 29.10 9.87 -32.33
CA GLU A 650 29.23 8.73 -33.25
C GLU A 650 28.96 7.37 -32.59
N LYS A 651 29.21 7.27 -31.27
CA LYS A 651 29.01 6.03 -30.51
C LYS A 651 27.63 5.92 -29.87
N ASN A 652 26.74 6.90 -30.06
CA ASN A 652 25.40 6.87 -29.50
C ASN A 652 24.46 6.09 -30.41
N LYS A 653 24.01 4.93 -29.94
CA LYS A 653 23.07 4.05 -30.66
C LYS A 653 21.66 4.07 -30.06
N ALA A 654 21.53 4.46 -28.79
CA ALA A 654 20.24 4.51 -28.11
C ALA A 654 19.47 5.82 -28.32
N GLY A 655 20.16 6.94 -28.57
CA GLY A 655 19.58 8.26 -28.83
C GLY A 655 19.28 9.09 -27.57
N ILE A 656 18.86 10.35 -27.79
CA ILE A 656 18.51 11.30 -26.72
C ILE A 656 17.10 11.90 -26.95
N PHE A 657 16.49 12.40 -25.87
CA PHE A 657 15.16 13.04 -25.90
C PHE A 657 15.00 14.08 -24.79
N VAL A 658 13.88 14.80 -24.77
CA VAL A 658 13.54 15.77 -23.71
C VAL A 658 12.35 15.28 -22.90
N ALA A 659 12.43 15.40 -21.59
CA ALA A 659 11.38 15.07 -20.63
C ALA A 659 10.87 16.35 -19.97
N TYR A 660 9.63 16.76 -20.28
CA TYR A 660 9.02 17.97 -19.73
C TYR A 660 7.98 17.67 -18.65
N HIS A 661 7.99 18.45 -17.56
CA HIS A 661 6.93 18.47 -16.56
C HIS A 661 5.90 19.54 -16.90
N ILE A 662 4.74 19.14 -17.44
CA ILE A 662 3.78 20.09 -18.01
C ILE A 662 2.43 19.96 -17.30
N TYR A 663 2.12 20.97 -16.49
CA TYR A 663 0.85 21.10 -15.80
C TYR A 663 -0.07 22.10 -16.52
N PRO A 664 -1.39 21.88 -16.55
CA PRO A 664 -2.31 22.76 -17.28
C PRO A 664 -2.51 24.12 -16.61
N ASN A 665 -2.14 24.27 -15.34
CA ASN A 665 -2.49 25.42 -14.52
C ASN A 665 -1.33 26.37 -14.20
N TYR A 666 -0.09 25.98 -14.46
CA TYR A 666 1.11 26.72 -14.06
C TYR A 666 2.25 26.46 -15.06
N PRO A 667 3.10 27.44 -15.41
CA PRO A 667 3.07 28.87 -15.00
C PRO A 667 1.91 29.68 -15.56
N ASP A 668 1.87 31.00 -15.29
CA ASP A 668 0.74 31.86 -15.67
C ASP A 668 0.53 31.96 -17.19
N PHE A 669 1.59 31.94 -17.99
CA PHE A 669 1.49 31.89 -19.46
C PHE A 669 0.68 30.70 -19.98
N MET A 670 0.60 29.58 -19.25
CA MET A 670 -0.27 28.45 -19.59
C MET A 670 -1.75 28.84 -19.64
N ASN A 671 -2.13 29.88 -18.90
CA ASN A 671 -3.49 30.39 -18.77
C ASN A 671 -3.74 31.66 -19.60
N ASN A 672 -2.68 32.41 -19.89
CA ASN A 672 -2.77 33.80 -20.35
C ASN A 672 -2.46 33.99 -21.84
N GLU A 673 -1.75 33.05 -22.46
CA GLU A 673 -1.38 33.17 -23.87
C GLU A 673 -2.58 33.06 -24.82
N GLU A 674 -2.85 34.14 -25.56
CA GLU A 674 -4.02 34.23 -26.45
C GLU A 674 -3.95 33.18 -27.58
N LYS A 675 -2.74 32.88 -28.07
CA LYS A 675 -2.51 31.89 -29.12
C LYS A 675 -2.99 30.48 -28.73
N TYR A 676 -2.95 30.13 -27.43
CA TYR A 676 -3.37 28.81 -26.96
C TYR A 676 -4.88 28.59 -27.07
N LYS A 677 -5.69 29.66 -27.01
CA LYS A 677 -7.16 29.59 -27.14
C LYS A 677 -7.63 29.12 -28.52
N SER A 678 -6.77 29.23 -29.54
CA SER A 678 -7.06 28.74 -30.89
C SER A 678 -7.08 27.20 -30.96
N TYR A 679 -6.46 26.51 -29.99
CA TYR A 679 -6.48 25.07 -29.93
C TYR A 679 -7.86 24.55 -29.49
N LYS A 680 -8.39 23.60 -30.26
CA LYS A 680 -9.64 22.91 -29.97
C LYS A 680 -9.51 21.39 -30.12
N ASP A 681 -10.21 20.69 -29.24
CA ASP A 681 -10.45 19.25 -29.31
C ASP A 681 -11.95 18.95 -29.29
N GLU A 682 -12.33 17.68 -29.16
CA GLU A 682 -13.73 17.26 -29.15
C GLU A 682 -14.57 17.86 -28.01
N LYS A 683 -13.95 18.38 -26.94
CA LYS A 683 -14.61 19.03 -25.81
C LYS A 683 -14.57 20.56 -25.89
N GLY A 684 -14.02 21.13 -26.98
CA GLY A 684 -13.94 22.57 -27.20
C GLY A 684 -12.52 23.12 -27.00
N GLN A 685 -12.42 24.36 -26.52
CA GLN A 685 -11.13 25.02 -26.29
C GLN A 685 -10.27 24.24 -25.28
N PHE A 686 -8.96 24.19 -25.52
CA PHE A 686 -8.01 23.57 -24.59
C PHE A 686 -6.61 24.20 -24.63
N LEU A 687 -6.30 25.10 -23.68
CA LEU A 687 -5.05 25.85 -23.65
C LEU A 687 -3.82 24.94 -23.50
N TYR A 688 -3.94 23.88 -22.68
CA TYR A 688 -2.88 22.89 -22.53
C TYR A 688 -2.46 22.28 -23.88
N GLY A 689 -3.42 21.94 -24.74
CA GLY A 689 -3.12 21.46 -26.09
C GLY A 689 -2.46 22.52 -26.98
N GLY A 690 -2.83 23.79 -26.79
CA GLY A 690 -2.18 24.93 -27.45
C GLY A 690 -0.71 25.06 -27.09
N TYR A 691 -0.37 24.96 -25.80
CA TYR A 691 1.01 24.94 -25.33
C TYR A 691 1.79 23.74 -25.90
N LEU A 692 1.22 22.54 -25.82
CA LEU A 692 1.86 21.33 -26.38
C LEU A 692 2.20 21.48 -27.87
N ARG A 693 1.32 22.08 -28.66
CA ARG A 693 1.56 22.33 -30.08
C ARG A 693 2.74 23.27 -30.31
N GLU A 694 2.82 24.34 -29.53
CA GLU A 694 3.91 25.31 -29.68
C GLU A 694 5.24 24.74 -29.21
N LEU A 695 5.27 24.08 -28.04
CA LEU A 695 6.47 23.41 -27.54
C LEU A 695 6.99 22.37 -28.54
N ARG A 696 6.09 21.62 -29.18
CA ARG A 696 6.46 20.68 -30.26
C ARG A 696 7.07 21.39 -31.47
N THR A 697 6.65 22.63 -31.75
CA THR A 697 7.17 23.44 -32.86
C THR A 697 8.54 24.05 -32.53
N ALA A 698 8.75 24.41 -31.26
CA ALA A 698 10.02 24.92 -30.76
C ALA A 698 11.12 23.85 -30.74
N HIS A 699 10.78 22.60 -30.39
CA HIS A 699 11.71 21.46 -30.39
C HIS A 699 11.60 20.62 -31.65
N LYS A 700 12.53 20.77 -32.59
CA LYS A 700 12.50 20.09 -33.89
C LYS A 700 13.39 18.86 -33.93
N LYS A 701 14.43 18.75 -33.11
CA LYS A 701 15.48 17.73 -33.28
C LYS A 701 15.13 16.41 -32.59
N PHE A 702 14.73 16.48 -31.33
CA PHE A 702 14.50 15.30 -30.49
C PHE A 702 13.01 15.10 -30.18
N PRO A 703 12.58 13.86 -29.85
CA PRO A 703 11.22 13.64 -29.34
C PRO A 703 11.06 14.22 -27.93
N ILE A 704 9.80 14.48 -27.57
CA ILE A 704 9.43 14.99 -26.25
C ILE A 704 8.55 13.98 -25.54
N LEU A 705 8.93 13.65 -24.31
CA LEU A 705 8.12 12.94 -23.33
C LEU A 705 7.50 13.96 -22.37
N VAL A 706 6.18 13.89 -22.14
CA VAL A 706 5.58 14.61 -21.02
C VAL A 706 5.77 13.76 -19.76
N ALA A 707 6.84 14.03 -19.01
CA ALA A 707 7.25 13.24 -17.86
C ALA A 707 6.42 13.52 -16.60
N GLU A 708 5.68 14.63 -16.57
CA GLU A 708 4.66 14.90 -15.56
C GLU A 708 3.50 15.65 -16.18
N PHE A 709 2.28 15.20 -15.85
CA PHE A 709 1.05 15.97 -16.03
C PHE A 709 -0.01 15.38 -15.09
N GLY A 710 -0.90 16.22 -14.55
CA GLY A 710 -1.85 15.74 -13.56
C GLY A 710 -2.81 16.82 -13.10
N LEU A 711 -3.74 16.44 -12.21
CA LEU A 711 -4.67 17.34 -11.56
C LEU A 711 -4.85 16.91 -10.10
N SER A 712 -4.95 17.89 -9.21
CA SER A 712 -5.09 17.64 -7.77
C SER A 712 -6.56 17.67 -7.31
N THR A 713 -6.92 16.76 -6.41
CA THR A 713 -8.27 16.65 -5.82
C THR A 713 -8.35 17.27 -4.41
N SER A 714 -7.45 18.19 -4.07
CA SER A 714 -7.49 18.91 -2.79
C SER A 714 -8.80 19.69 -2.63
N VAL A 715 -9.15 19.99 -1.38
CA VAL A 715 -10.22 20.93 -1.05
C VAL A 715 -9.81 22.35 -1.45
N GLY A 716 -8.54 22.70 -1.20
CA GLY A 716 -7.98 24.01 -1.52
C GLY A 716 -7.61 24.18 -3.00
N VAL A 717 -7.54 25.43 -3.45
CA VAL A 717 -7.13 25.82 -4.81
C VAL A 717 -5.93 26.74 -4.70
N ALA A 718 -4.79 26.35 -5.25
CA ALA A 718 -3.58 27.18 -5.28
C ALA A 718 -3.49 28.06 -6.53
N HIS A 719 -4.15 27.66 -7.63
CA HIS A 719 -4.10 28.39 -8.90
C HIS A 719 -5.33 28.08 -9.76
N LYS A 720 -5.90 29.08 -10.43
CA LYS A 720 -7.01 28.89 -11.36
C LYS A 720 -6.51 28.80 -12.80
N ASN A 721 -7.26 28.01 -13.58
CA ASN A 721 -7.04 27.79 -15.01
C ASN A 721 -8.37 28.05 -15.75
N PRO A 722 -8.36 28.73 -16.92
CA PRO A 722 -9.57 29.07 -17.68
C PRO A 722 -10.42 27.89 -18.15
N ASP A 723 -9.82 26.71 -18.38
CA ASP A 723 -10.51 25.51 -18.86
C ASP A 723 -11.07 24.65 -17.71
N GLY A 724 -10.99 25.12 -16.45
CA GLY A 724 -11.48 24.41 -15.27
C GLY A 724 -10.48 23.43 -14.65
N TYR A 725 -9.26 23.33 -15.19
CA TYR A 725 -8.21 22.43 -14.71
C TYR A 725 -7.31 23.10 -13.69
N HIS A 726 -7.92 23.52 -12.59
CA HIS A 726 -7.29 24.26 -11.51
C HIS A 726 -6.20 23.45 -10.79
N HIS A 727 -5.28 24.15 -10.13
CA HIS A 727 -4.33 23.54 -9.19
C HIS A 727 -5.06 23.24 -7.87
N GLY A 728 -5.79 22.13 -7.84
CA GLY A 728 -6.65 21.74 -6.72
C GLY A 728 -8.13 22.09 -6.93
N GLY A 729 -8.98 21.67 -6.00
CA GLY A 729 -10.40 22.03 -5.98
C GLY A 729 -11.26 21.39 -7.07
N ILE A 730 -10.86 20.25 -7.62
CA ILE A 730 -11.69 19.41 -8.51
C ILE A 730 -12.04 18.07 -7.86
N ASP A 731 -13.14 17.45 -8.29
CA ASP A 731 -13.52 16.10 -7.81
C ASP A 731 -12.74 14.99 -8.53
N GLU A 732 -12.77 13.78 -7.96
CA GLU A 732 -11.98 12.64 -8.44
C GLU A 732 -12.41 12.21 -9.86
N LYS A 733 -13.68 12.38 -10.21
CA LYS A 733 -14.15 12.06 -11.57
C LYS A 733 -13.58 13.04 -12.60
N THR A 734 -13.60 14.33 -12.28
CA THR A 734 -13.05 15.40 -13.10
C THR A 734 -11.53 15.23 -13.27
N GLN A 735 -10.83 14.78 -12.23
CA GLN A 735 -9.41 14.42 -12.30
C GLN A 735 -9.18 13.36 -13.40
N GLY A 736 -9.92 12.25 -13.37
CA GLY A 736 -9.78 11.18 -14.37
C GLY A 736 -10.12 11.65 -15.80
N GLU A 737 -11.22 12.38 -15.97
CA GLU A 737 -11.63 12.91 -17.28
C GLU A 737 -10.61 13.91 -17.86
N GLY A 738 -10.00 14.73 -17.00
CA GLY A 738 -8.96 15.69 -17.37
C GLY A 738 -7.64 15.02 -17.75
N ILE A 739 -7.21 14.02 -16.97
CA ILE A 739 -6.03 13.19 -17.29
C ILE A 739 -6.19 12.53 -18.67
N ILE A 740 -7.36 11.95 -18.97
CA ILE A 740 -7.65 11.35 -20.28
C ILE A 740 -7.56 12.39 -21.40
N ARG A 741 -8.12 13.59 -21.21
CA ARG A 741 -8.08 14.67 -22.20
C ARG A 741 -6.65 15.15 -22.46
N MET A 742 -5.84 15.34 -21.42
CA MET A 742 -4.42 15.69 -21.53
C MET A 742 -3.63 14.62 -22.29
N MET A 743 -3.79 13.34 -21.92
CA MET A 743 -3.12 12.21 -22.60
C MET A 743 -3.48 12.11 -24.10
N LYS A 744 -4.73 12.43 -24.46
CA LYS A 744 -5.15 12.51 -25.87
C LYS A 744 -4.47 13.67 -26.61
N ALA A 745 -4.36 14.84 -25.99
CA ALA A 745 -3.65 15.98 -26.58
C ALA A 745 -2.16 15.69 -26.78
N ILE A 746 -1.49 15.11 -25.77
CA ILE A 746 -0.11 14.62 -25.84
C ILE A 746 0.09 13.71 -27.06
N ARG A 747 -0.79 12.72 -27.24
CA ARG A 747 -0.72 11.80 -28.37
C ARG A 747 -0.97 12.49 -29.71
N LYS A 748 -1.94 13.40 -29.77
CA LYS A 748 -2.32 14.11 -31.00
C LYS A 748 -1.21 15.03 -31.51
N GLU A 749 -0.51 15.69 -30.60
CA GLU A 749 0.59 16.61 -30.96
C GLU A 749 1.94 15.88 -31.16
N GLY A 750 1.95 14.53 -31.17
CA GLY A 750 3.11 13.75 -31.60
C GLY A 750 4.23 13.62 -30.57
N TYR A 751 3.89 13.64 -29.27
CA TYR A 751 4.81 13.32 -28.17
C TYR A 751 5.00 11.80 -28.06
N MET A 752 6.13 11.36 -27.50
CA MET A 752 6.41 9.91 -27.35
C MET A 752 5.65 9.23 -26.19
N GLY A 753 4.98 10.03 -25.36
CA GLY A 753 4.08 9.53 -24.32
C GLY A 753 3.85 10.54 -23.20
N GLY A 754 3.13 10.09 -22.17
CA GLY A 754 2.82 10.88 -20.99
C GLY A 754 2.90 10.04 -19.72
N ILE A 755 3.32 10.67 -18.62
CA ILE A 755 3.41 10.07 -17.29
C ILE A 755 2.59 10.90 -16.30
N ILE A 756 1.59 10.26 -15.69
CA ILE A 756 0.66 10.91 -14.77
C ILE A 756 1.40 11.26 -13.47
N PHE A 757 1.28 12.50 -13.02
CA PHE A 757 1.63 12.95 -11.68
C PHE A 757 0.35 12.98 -10.82
N GLU A 758 0.13 11.99 -9.94
CA GLU A 758 1.04 10.89 -9.62
C GLU A 758 0.32 9.61 -9.16
N TRP A 759 1.08 8.55 -8.83
CA TRP A 759 0.51 7.28 -8.39
C TRP A 759 -0.32 7.42 -7.12
N MET A 760 0.21 8.04 -6.05
CA MET A 760 -0.45 8.12 -4.75
C MET A 760 -0.36 9.52 -4.13
N ASP A 761 -1.31 9.86 -3.25
CA ASP A 761 -1.25 11.10 -2.46
C ASP A 761 -0.02 11.09 -1.53
N GLU A 762 0.84 12.11 -1.60
CA GLU A 762 2.07 12.20 -0.78
C GLU A 762 1.99 13.31 0.27
N TRP A 763 1.81 12.95 1.54
CA TRP A 763 1.62 13.91 2.64
C TRP A 763 2.86 14.76 2.95
N ALA A 764 4.04 14.35 2.49
CA ALA A 764 5.29 15.08 2.71
C ALA A 764 5.46 16.31 1.80
N LYS A 765 4.66 16.39 0.72
CA LYS A 765 4.67 17.50 -0.24
C LYS A 765 4.05 18.77 0.33
N LYS A 766 4.21 19.87 -0.42
CA LYS A 766 3.77 21.20 0.00
C LYS A 766 3.48 22.09 -1.19
N THR A 767 2.59 23.04 -1.00
CA THR A 767 2.40 24.20 -1.89
C THR A 767 2.74 25.51 -1.15
N TRP A 768 3.08 26.56 -1.90
CA TRP A 768 3.38 27.89 -1.35
C TRP A 768 2.22 28.51 -0.55
N ILE A 769 0.97 28.09 -0.79
CA ILE A 769 -0.22 28.62 -0.10
C ILE A 769 -0.43 28.03 1.31
N THR A 770 0.30 26.95 1.64
CA THR A 770 0.06 26.12 2.83
C THR A 770 1.34 25.91 3.65
N GLU A 771 2.51 25.88 3.00
CA GLU A 771 3.81 25.64 3.64
C GLU A 771 4.06 26.55 4.87
N PRO A 772 3.84 27.87 4.82
CA PRO A 772 4.09 28.74 5.98
C PRO A 772 3.21 28.45 7.20
N PHE A 773 2.12 27.69 7.03
CA PHE A 773 1.15 27.40 8.08
C PHE A 773 1.29 25.99 8.67
N MET A 774 2.24 25.18 8.18
CA MET A 774 2.60 23.88 8.77
C MET A 774 3.73 24.10 9.77
N ILE A 775 3.41 24.23 11.06
CA ILE A 775 4.37 24.64 12.10
C ILE A 775 4.29 23.71 13.32
N PRO A 776 5.42 23.10 13.76
CA PRO A 776 6.73 23.17 13.12
C PRO A 776 6.75 22.37 11.80
N TYR A 777 7.42 22.90 10.78
CA TYR A 777 7.39 22.36 9.43
C TYR A 777 7.89 20.91 9.31
N ASP A 778 8.82 20.52 10.18
CA ASP A 778 9.31 19.15 10.24
C ASP A 778 8.20 18.15 10.56
N ARG A 779 7.14 18.53 11.30
CA ARG A 779 6.04 17.61 11.67
C ARG A 779 4.95 17.46 10.61
N ARG A 780 5.06 18.13 9.45
CA ARG A 780 4.03 18.11 8.40
C ARG A 780 3.64 16.71 7.91
N VAL A 781 4.55 15.73 7.96
CA VAL A 781 4.31 14.36 7.49
C VAL A 781 3.30 13.61 8.36
N LEU A 782 3.04 14.08 9.58
CA LEU A 782 2.14 13.46 10.55
C LEU A 782 0.67 13.79 10.32
N TRP A 783 0.32 14.55 9.28
CA TRP A 783 -1.08 14.84 8.98
C TRP A 783 -1.25 15.18 7.51
N HIS A 784 -2.46 14.96 6.99
CA HIS A 784 -2.75 15.25 5.59
C HIS A 784 -3.36 16.64 5.48
N ASN A 785 -2.64 17.59 4.89
CA ASN A 785 -3.21 18.90 4.64
C ASN A 785 -4.08 18.87 3.39
N LYS A 786 -5.39 18.66 3.58
CA LYS A 786 -6.37 18.59 2.48
C LYS A 786 -6.58 19.92 1.75
N LEU A 787 -6.01 21.02 2.22
CA LEU A 787 -5.96 22.29 1.48
C LEU A 787 -4.82 22.35 0.48
N ASP A 788 -3.81 21.50 0.61
CA ASP A 788 -2.57 21.51 -0.16
C ASP A 788 -2.74 20.70 -1.45
N PRO A 789 -2.70 21.32 -2.64
CA PRO A 789 -2.81 20.57 -3.89
C PRO A 789 -1.69 19.55 -4.12
N GLU A 790 -0.45 19.85 -3.72
CA GLU A 790 0.71 18.98 -3.94
C GLU A 790 0.62 17.68 -3.16
N GLN A 791 -0.11 17.65 -2.04
CA GLN A 791 -0.39 16.41 -1.30
C GLN A 791 -1.51 15.53 -1.92
N ASN A 792 -2.22 16.02 -2.94
CA ASN A 792 -3.51 15.45 -3.38
C ASN A 792 -3.58 15.12 -4.90
N TYR A 793 -2.43 14.95 -5.56
CA TYR A 793 -2.34 14.59 -6.98
C TYR A 793 -2.55 13.11 -7.28
N GLY A 794 -2.45 12.24 -6.27
CA GLY A 794 -2.50 10.80 -6.45
C GLY A 794 -3.78 10.33 -7.13
N ILE A 795 -3.68 9.28 -7.94
CA ILE A 795 -4.85 8.48 -8.38
C ILE A 795 -5.16 7.35 -7.38
N LEU A 796 -4.22 7.05 -6.48
CA LEU A 796 -4.40 6.27 -5.26
C LEU A 796 -4.44 7.20 -4.04
N ALA A 797 -5.54 7.18 -3.30
CA ALA A 797 -5.64 7.92 -2.05
C ALA A 797 -4.93 7.18 -0.91
N ASN A 798 -4.08 7.90 -0.18
CA ASN A 798 -3.55 7.50 1.11
C ASN A 798 -4.39 8.16 2.20
N GLU A 799 -5.39 7.45 2.73
CA GLU A 799 -6.38 8.01 3.65
C GLU A 799 -6.13 7.57 5.08
N ALA A 800 -6.19 8.51 6.02
CA ALA A 800 -6.19 8.15 7.43
C ALA A 800 -7.39 7.27 7.78
N LEU A 801 -7.21 6.33 8.72
CA LEU A 801 -8.33 5.53 9.20
C LEU A 801 -9.44 6.40 9.82
N PRO A 802 -10.71 5.96 9.78
CA PRO A 802 -11.80 6.65 10.46
C PRO A 802 -11.51 6.87 11.95
N PRO A 803 -12.03 7.95 12.56
CA PRO A 803 -11.82 8.23 13.98
C PRO A 803 -12.33 7.10 14.90
N ASP A 804 -11.44 6.58 15.75
CA ASP A 804 -11.81 5.62 16.81
C ASP A 804 -12.55 6.31 17.98
N LYS A 805 -12.14 7.54 18.32
CA LYS A 805 -12.71 8.32 19.43
C LYS A 805 -13.77 9.29 18.93
N LYS A 806 -14.93 9.25 19.58
CA LYS A 806 -16.12 10.06 19.25
C LYS A 806 -16.70 10.65 20.52
N VAL A 807 -16.89 11.97 20.55
CA VAL A 807 -17.67 12.65 21.60
C VAL A 807 -19.11 12.73 21.13
N LYS A 808 -20.01 12.11 21.90
CA LYS A 808 -21.45 12.15 21.64
C LYS A 808 -22.13 13.12 22.60
N VAL A 809 -22.86 14.07 22.03
CA VAL A 809 -23.56 15.12 22.74
C VAL A 809 -25.05 14.88 22.53
N SER A 810 -25.80 14.72 23.61
CA SER A 810 -27.26 14.71 23.55
C SER A 810 -27.73 16.10 23.13
N GLY A 811 -28.64 16.16 22.18
CA GLY A 811 -29.21 17.43 21.75
C GLY A 811 -30.24 17.97 22.76
N SER A 812 -30.90 19.05 22.38
CA SER A 812 -31.94 19.74 23.15
C SER A 812 -33.33 19.41 22.61
N GLN A 813 -34.01 20.34 21.95
CA GLN A 813 -35.42 20.18 21.55
C GLN A 813 -35.57 19.71 20.10
N LYS A 814 -34.84 20.32 19.17
CA LYS A 814 -34.89 20.06 17.73
C LYS A 814 -33.61 19.41 17.23
N ILE A 815 -32.47 19.78 17.82
CA ILE A 815 -31.23 19.03 17.68
C ILE A 815 -31.39 17.75 18.50
N LYS A 816 -31.25 16.59 17.87
CA LYS A 816 -31.43 15.28 18.51
C LYS A 816 -30.16 14.82 19.21
N ASN A 817 -29.04 14.82 18.49
CA ASN A 817 -27.71 14.51 19.01
C ASN A 817 -26.64 14.94 18.02
N ILE A 818 -25.43 15.13 18.53
CA ILE A 818 -24.24 15.48 17.76
C ILE A 818 -23.14 14.46 18.06
N GLU A 819 -22.37 14.11 17.04
CA GLU A 819 -21.12 13.37 17.17
C GLU A 819 -19.98 14.23 16.64
N ILE A 820 -18.96 14.44 17.47
CA ILE A 820 -17.73 15.16 17.15
C ILE A 820 -16.57 14.17 17.19
N SER A 821 -15.75 14.15 16.15
CA SER A 821 -14.60 13.26 16.06
C SER A 821 -13.53 13.85 15.16
N SER A 822 -12.34 13.28 15.12
CA SER A 822 -11.26 13.78 14.29
C SER A 822 -10.24 12.71 13.96
N ASN A 823 -9.54 12.86 12.85
CA ASN A 823 -8.39 12.04 12.47
C ASN A 823 -7.26 12.95 11.94
N PRO A 824 -6.12 12.39 11.47
CA PRO A 824 -5.03 13.18 10.90
C PRO A 824 -5.37 14.07 9.68
N GLU A 825 -6.59 14.03 9.13
CA GLU A 825 -6.96 14.84 7.95
C GLU A 825 -8.03 15.90 8.27
N TYR A 826 -9.00 15.56 9.13
CA TYR A 826 -10.18 16.37 9.36
C TYR A 826 -10.66 16.37 10.83
N LEU A 827 -11.37 17.45 11.17
CA LEU A 827 -12.37 17.49 12.24
C LEU A 827 -13.76 17.17 11.65
N TYR A 828 -14.49 16.22 12.23
CA TYR A 828 -15.80 15.76 11.78
C TYR A 828 -16.93 16.20 12.72
N LEU A 829 -18.06 16.60 12.13
CA LEU A 829 -19.33 16.83 12.80
C LEU A 829 -20.43 16.00 12.13
N LYS A 830 -21.19 15.25 12.93
CA LYS A 830 -22.45 14.64 12.51
C LYS A 830 -23.56 15.15 13.40
N ILE A 831 -24.46 15.96 12.85
CA ILE A 831 -25.59 16.56 13.58
C ILE A 831 -26.89 15.89 13.11
N ASN A 832 -27.59 15.23 14.03
CA ASN A 832 -28.90 14.65 13.78
C ASN A 832 -29.98 15.59 14.32
N LEU A 833 -30.96 15.91 13.48
CA LEU A 833 -32.13 16.70 13.83
C LEU A 833 -33.35 15.80 14.05
N ASN A 834 -34.34 16.29 14.80
CA ASN A 834 -35.62 15.59 14.97
C ASN A 834 -36.49 15.65 13.70
N ASN A 835 -36.33 16.69 12.89
CA ASN A 835 -37.04 16.90 11.63
C ASN A 835 -36.07 16.88 10.45
N GLU A 836 -36.57 16.67 9.23
CA GLU A 836 -35.76 16.76 8.01
C GLU A 836 -35.17 18.16 7.83
N PHE A 837 -33.95 18.21 7.31
CA PHE A 837 -33.27 19.46 7.00
C PHE A 837 -33.86 20.04 5.71
N SER A 838 -34.52 21.19 5.82
CA SER A 838 -35.24 21.83 4.71
C SER A 838 -34.51 23.07 4.20
N SER A 839 -34.99 23.67 3.11
CA SER A 839 -34.44 24.92 2.56
C SER A 839 -34.62 26.13 3.48
N SER A 840 -35.56 26.06 4.44
CA SER A 840 -35.76 27.08 5.47
C SER A 840 -34.98 26.81 6.76
N THR A 841 -34.24 25.70 6.82
CA THR A 841 -33.41 25.32 7.96
C THR A 841 -31.98 25.82 7.76
N THR A 842 -31.44 26.52 8.76
CA THR A 842 -30.02 26.92 8.80
C THR A 842 -29.43 26.48 10.14
N LEU A 843 -28.26 25.83 10.09
CA LEU A 843 -27.51 25.48 11.29
C LEU A 843 -26.27 26.37 11.39
N LEU A 844 -26.10 27.04 12.52
CA LEU A 844 -24.91 27.78 12.87
C LEU A 844 -24.12 26.99 13.91
N VAL A 845 -22.82 26.79 13.66
CA VAL A 845 -21.89 26.15 14.60
C VAL A 845 -20.74 27.11 14.92
N GLY A 846 -20.72 27.62 16.15
CA GLY A 846 -19.60 28.40 16.66
C GLY A 846 -18.48 27.48 17.15
N ILE A 847 -17.23 27.78 16.80
CA ILE A 847 -16.06 26.96 17.14
C ILE A 847 -15.01 27.85 17.82
N ASP A 848 -14.73 27.54 19.08
CA ASP A 848 -13.67 28.12 19.89
C ASP A 848 -12.48 27.15 19.88
N THR A 849 -11.37 27.60 19.32
CA THR A 849 -10.20 26.78 18.99
C THR A 849 -9.10 26.86 20.04
N TYR A 850 -8.91 28.02 20.69
CA TYR A 850 -7.90 28.22 21.73
C TYR A 850 -8.19 29.47 22.57
N ASP A 851 -7.61 29.55 23.76
CA ASP A 851 -7.77 30.67 24.72
C ASP A 851 -9.23 31.16 24.88
N ARG A 852 -9.94 30.56 25.84
CA ARG A 852 -11.37 30.78 26.14
C ARG A 852 -11.76 32.24 26.44
N GLN A 853 -10.79 33.12 26.68
CA GLN A 853 -11.03 34.53 26.99
C GLN A 853 -10.96 35.44 25.75
N ARG A 854 -10.49 34.92 24.61
CA ARG A 854 -10.39 35.63 23.34
C ARG A 854 -11.48 35.16 22.37
N GLY A 855 -11.48 35.71 21.17
CA GLY A 855 -12.49 35.43 20.15
C GLY A 855 -13.75 36.29 20.27
N GLU A 856 -14.75 35.95 19.46
CA GLU A 856 -16.02 36.65 19.39
C GLU A 856 -17.07 35.99 20.29
N PHE A 857 -17.62 36.74 21.25
CA PHE A 857 -18.55 36.20 22.26
C PHE A 857 -20.02 36.26 21.81
N VAL A 858 -20.29 36.68 20.57
CA VAL A 858 -21.63 36.80 19.99
C VAL A 858 -21.66 36.19 18.59
N VAL A 859 -22.60 35.28 18.30
CA VAL A 859 -22.67 34.63 16.97
C VAL A 859 -23.14 35.58 15.87
N GLN A 860 -24.15 36.41 16.16
CA GLN A 860 -24.62 37.49 15.27
C GLN A 860 -25.15 38.65 16.13
N SER A 861 -24.82 39.88 15.74
CA SER A 861 -25.11 41.10 16.51
C SER A 861 -26.62 41.36 16.71
N ASP A 862 -27.45 40.94 15.77
CA ASP A 862 -28.91 41.08 15.79
C ASP A 862 -29.62 40.05 16.69
N ARG A 863 -28.98 38.90 16.98
CA ARG A 863 -29.59 37.79 17.74
C ARG A 863 -29.36 37.85 19.24
N LYS A 864 -28.41 38.66 19.73
CA LYS A 864 -28.06 38.81 21.16
C LYS A 864 -27.79 37.49 21.91
N ILE A 865 -27.29 36.46 21.22
CA ILE A 865 -26.89 35.18 21.84
C ILE A 865 -25.46 35.34 22.37
N ASN A 866 -25.32 35.51 23.69
CA ASN A 866 -24.03 35.57 24.35
C ASN A 866 -23.47 34.15 24.55
N LEU A 867 -22.22 33.96 24.14
CA LEU A 867 -21.50 32.70 24.27
C LEU A 867 -20.73 32.64 25.59
N PRO A 868 -20.61 31.45 26.22
CA PRO A 868 -19.78 31.27 27.41
C PRO A 868 -18.29 31.54 27.19
N THR A 869 -17.76 31.26 25.99
CA THR A 869 -16.39 31.53 25.55
C THR A 869 -16.42 32.12 24.15
N GLY A 870 -15.35 32.83 23.74
CA GLY A 870 -15.32 33.45 22.41
C GLY A 870 -14.92 32.45 21.32
N ILE A 871 -15.56 32.57 20.17
CA ILE A 871 -15.31 31.71 19.00
C ILE A 871 -14.44 32.42 17.98
N GLU A 872 -13.54 31.70 17.33
CA GLU A 872 -12.77 32.20 16.18
C GLU A 872 -13.50 31.94 14.85
N PHE A 873 -14.29 30.87 14.79
CA PHE A 873 -14.92 30.43 13.55
C PHE A 873 -16.43 30.23 13.70
N LEU A 874 -17.15 30.54 12.63
CA LEU A 874 -18.58 30.34 12.50
C LEU A 874 -18.88 29.53 11.24
N LEU A 875 -19.32 28.29 11.42
CA LEU A 875 -19.79 27.42 10.35
C LEU A 875 -21.29 27.63 10.14
N LYS A 876 -21.69 28.06 8.95
CA LYS A 876 -23.08 28.27 8.53
C LYS A 876 -23.47 27.21 7.52
N ILE A 877 -24.47 26.39 7.82
CA ILE A 877 -24.93 25.29 6.98
C ILE A 877 -26.37 25.56 6.56
N SER A 878 -26.62 25.56 5.26
CA SER A 878 -27.96 25.62 4.64
C SER A 878 -28.15 24.41 3.71
N SER A 879 -29.33 24.26 3.09
CA SER A 879 -29.60 23.14 2.18
C SER A 879 -28.68 23.09 0.96
N ASN A 880 -28.21 24.26 0.52
CA ASN A 880 -27.50 24.44 -0.75
C ASN A 880 -26.04 24.85 -0.57
N GLU A 881 -25.70 25.52 0.53
CA GLU A 881 -24.37 26.07 0.77
C GLU A 881 -23.94 25.88 2.23
N THR A 882 -22.65 25.58 2.43
CA THR A 882 -22.02 25.63 3.74
C THR A 882 -20.81 26.56 3.69
N LYS A 883 -20.69 27.45 4.67
CA LYS A 883 -19.58 28.42 4.79
C LYS A 883 -18.91 28.34 6.16
N LEU A 884 -17.57 28.31 6.20
CA LEU A 884 -16.78 28.48 7.40
C LEU A 884 -16.16 29.88 7.40
N GLN A 885 -16.68 30.78 8.22
CA GLN A 885 -16.19 32.15 8.35
C GLN A 885 -15.30 32.30 9.58
N VAL A 886 -14.43 33.32 9.57
CA VAL A 886 -13.46 33.59 10.63
C VAL A 886 -13.62 35.02 11.16
N ILE A 887 -13.24 35.27 12.41
CA ILE A 887 -13.20 36.63 12.95
C ILE A 887 -12.10 37.48 12.28
N PRO A 888 -12.28 38.80 12.12
CA PRO A 888 -11.31 39.65 11.41
C PRO A 888 -9.87 39.64 11.96
N THR A 889 -9.70 39.43 13.27
CA THR A 889 -8.37 39.39 13.91
C THR A 889 -7.65 38.06 13.77
N TYR A 890 -8.31 37.02 13.25
CA TYR A 890 -7.76 35.67 13.07
C TYR A 890 -7.79 35.18 11.62
N ASN A 891 -8.01 36.09 10.66
CA ASN A 891 -8.03 35.78 9.24
C ASN A 891 -6.62 35.69 8.64
N TRP A 892 -6.11 34.46 8.48
CA TRP A 892 -4.78 34.20 7.94
C TRP A 892 -4.56 34.79 6.55
N ALA A 893 -5.61 34.86 5.72
CA ALA A 893 -5.53 35.42 4.37
C ALA A 893 -5.30 36.95 4.36
N LYS A 894 -5.52 37.62 5.49
CA LYS A 894 -5.22 39.06 5.70
C LYS A 894 -3.98 39.30 6.55
N GLY A 895 -3.17 38.27 6.79
CA GLY A 895 -1.98 38.34 7.63
C GLY A 895 -2.28 38.54 9.12
N LYS A 896 -3.43 38.02 9.60
CA LYS A 896 -3.88 38.14 10.99
C LYS A 896 -3.97 36.75 11.62
N TYR A 897 -3.27 36.54 12.74
CA TYR A 897 -3.00 35.21 13.28
C TYR A 897 -3.22 35.08 14.79
N SER A 898 -3.84 36.06 15.45
CA SER A 898 -4.18 35.97 16.89
C SER A 898 -5.57 36.54 17.15
N SER A 899 -6.42 35.76 17.83
CA SER A 899 -7.75 36.22 18.22
C SER A 899 -7.66 37.30 19.30
N THR A 900 -8.68 38.15 19.35
CA THR A 900 -8.86 39.20 20.37
C THR A 900 -10.29 39.18 20.85
N LYS A 901 -10.51 39.47 22.13
CA LYS A 901 -11.86 39.52 22.69
C LYS A 901 -12.74 40.55 21.98
N SER A 902 -13.92 40.12 21.53
CA SER A 902 -14.90 40.96 20.82
C SER A 902 -16.34 40.55 21.16
N TYR A 903 -17.29 41.47 20.95
CA TYR A 903 -18.74 41.28 21.09
C TYR A 903 -19.51 41.81 19.85
N SER A 904 -18.80 41.98 18.74
CA SER A 904 -19.32 42.62 17.52
C SER A 904 -20.25 41.73 16.70
N GLY A 905 -20.17 40.41 16.88
CA GLY A 905 -20.79 39.42 15.99
C GLY A 905 -20.28 39.44 14.55
N SER A 906 -19.05 39.93 14.32
CA SER A 906 -18.45 40.08 12.98
C SER A 906 -17.65 38.85 12.59
N PHE A 907 -18.01 38.26 11.44
CA PHE A 907 -17.29 37.18 10.78
C PHE A 907 -17.13 37.52 9.31
N GLU A 908 -15.98 37.14 8.75
CA GLU A 908 -15.63 37.40 7.36
C GLU A 908 -15.14 36.15 6.64
N ASP A 909 -15.16 36.22 5.32
CA ASP A 909 -14.69 35.14 4.45
C ASP A 909 -13.16 35.12 4.36
N ILE A 910 -12.62 33.93 4.19
CA ILE A 910 -11.20 33.68 3.97
C ILE A 910 -10.93 33.78 2.46
N ILE A 911 -10.58 34.97 1.99
CA ILE A 911 -10.33 35.25 0.58
C ILE A 911 -8.83 35.45 0.36
N PHE A 912 -8.20 34.54 -0.41
CA PHE A 912 -6.76 34.52 -0.63
C PHE A 912 -6.42 34.65 -2.12
N GLN A 913 -5.31 35.31 -2.44
CA GLN A 913 -4.83 35.49 -3.82
C GLN A 913 -4.18 34.20 -4.32
N ILE A 914 -4.65 33.68 -5.45
CA ILE A 914 -4.19 32.40 -6.03
C ILE A 914 -3.53 32.55 -7.40
N ASN A 915 -3.83 33.61 -8.14
CA ASN A 915 -3.07 34.01 -9.33
C ASN A 915 -2.61 35.46 -9.13
N LYS A 916 -1.33 35.75 -9.42
CA LYS A 916 -0.76 37.09 -9.31
C LYS A 916 -1.19 37.96 -10.51
N GLU A 917 -1.25 39.28 -10.32
CA GLU A 917 -1.40 40.22 -11.44
C GLU A 917 -0.21 40.06 -12.42
N ARG A 918 -0.51 40.03 -13.72
CA ARG A 918 0.48 40.01 -14.80
C ARG A 918 0.27 41.19 -15.74
N VAL A 919 1.32 41.50 -16.49
CA VAL A 919 1.28 42.44 -17.60
C VAL A 919 1.79 41.70 -18.83
N THR A 920 1.19 41.98 -19.97
CA THR A 920 1.65 41.46 -21.26
C THR A 920 2.73 42.39 -21.84
N GLN A 921 3.47 41.93 -22.83
CA GLN A 921 4.55 42.69 -23.47
C GLN A 921 4.10 44.05 -24.04
N ASP A 922 2.83 44.17 -24.44
CA ASP A 922 2.23 45.43 -24.96
C ASP A 922 1.67 46.35 -23.85
N GLY A 923 1.81 45.96 -22.58
CA GLY A 923 1.36 46.73 -21.43
C GLY A 923 -0.07 46.43 -20.97
N LYS A 924 -0.81 45.51 -21.60
CA LYS A 924 -2.15 45.12 -21.13
C LYS A 924 -2.05 44.36 -19.81
N ARG A 925 -2.82 44.82 -18.80
CA ARG A 925 -2.92 44.19 -17.48
C ARG A 925 -3.83 42.95 -17.50
N ILE A 926 -3.39 41.92 -16.78
CA ILE A 926 -4.14 40.70 -16.47
C ILE A 926 -4.36 40.69 -14.94
N PRO A 927 -5.61 40.84 -14.46
CA PRO A 927 -5.88 41.04 -13.05
C PRO A 927 -5.57 39.80 -12.20
N ALA A 928 -5.20 40.03 -10.94
CA ALA A 928 -5.06 38.96 -9.95
C ALA A 928 -6.39 38.22 -9.71
N ILE A 929 -6.29 36.94 -9.36
CA ILE A 929 -7.47 36.10 -9.06
C ILE A 929 -7.44 35.67 -7.60
N TYR A 930 -8.60 35.75 -6.95
CA TYR A 930 -8.79 35.38 -5.55
C TYR A 930 -9.72 34.15 -5.43
N HIS A 931 -9.49 33.34 -4.41
CA HIS A 931 -10.30 32.19 -4.04
C HIS A 931 -10.90 32.38 -2.64
N ASN A 932 -12.18 32.04 -2.49
CA ASN A 932 -12.88 32.08 -1.22
C ASN A 932 -12.86 30.69 -0.57
N PHE A 933 -11.94 30.50 0.38
CA PHE A 933 -11.76 29.26 1.14
C PHE A 933 -12.87 29.02 2.17
N SER A 934 -13.72 30.03 2.44
CA SER A 934 -14.87 29.84 3.33
C SER A 934 -15.97 28.98 2.73
N ILE A 935 -16.08 28.87 1.40
CA ILE A 935 -17.12 28.06 0.75
C ILE A 935 -16.69 26.59 0.72
N LEU A 936 -17.42 25.75 1.46
CA LEU A 936 -17.11 24.33 1.63
C LEU A 936 -17.72 23.48 0.50
N PRO A 937 -16.95 22.62 -0.20
CA PRO A 937 -17.47 21.77 -1.27
C PRO A 937 -18.50 20.72 -0.81
N LYS A 938 -19.68 20.70 -1.46
CA LYS A 938 -20.74 19.72 -1.17
C LYS A 938 -20.46 18.37 -1.87
N GLY A 939 -20.62 17.26 -1.15
CA GLY A 939 -20.57 15.91 -1.71
C GLY A 939 -20.41 14.82 -0.65
N LYS A 940 -20.57 13.56 -1.05
CA LYS A 940 -20.37 12.41 -0.17
C LYS A 940 -18.86 12.23 0.13
N PHE A 941 -18.55 11.60 1.26
CA PHE A 941 -17.15 11.42 1.71
C PHE A 941 -16.41 10.29 0.98
N ASP A 942 -16.94 9.81 -0.14
CA ASP A 942 -16.28 8.89 -1.08
C ASP A 942 -15.52 9.63 -2.20
N ASP A 943 -15.37 10.95 -2.05
CA ASP A 943 -14.62 11.83 -2.94
C ASP A 943 -13.73 12.76 -2.11
N SER A 944 -12.46 12.92 -2.49
CA SER A 944 -11.45 13.66 -1.73
C SER A 944 -11.75 15.15 -1.53
N LYS A 945 -12.45 15.81 -2.46
CA LYS A 945 -12.74 17.26 -2.40
C LYS A 945 -13.91 17.59 -1.47
N SER A 946 -14.83 16.66 -1.28
CA SER A 946 -16.09 16.91 -0.58
C SER A 946 -15.88 17.20 0.91
N THR A 947 -16.62 18.11 1.50
CA THR A 947 -16.49 18.46 2.93
C THR A 947 -17.81 18.40 3.69
N TRP A 948 -18.96 18.39 3.00
CA TRP A 948 -20.25 18.23 3.67
C TRP A 948 -21.34 17.65 2.77
N TYR A 949 -22.34 17.01 3.40
CA TYR A 949 -23.60 16.66 2.75
C TYR A 949 -24.72 16.51 3.79
N ILE A 950 -25.96 16.52 3.31
CA ILE A 950 -27.15 16.30 4.11
C ILE A 950 -27.82 15.01 3.64
N ASP A 951 -28.25 14.20 4.60
CA ASP A 951 -29.07 13.00 4.37
C ASP A 951 -30.30 13.06 5.27
N LYS A 952 -31.43 13.47 4.68
CA LYS A 952 -32.71 13.73 5.35
C LYS A 952 -32.56 14.69 6.54
N ASN A 953 -32.56 14.18 7.76
CA ASN A 953 -32.45 14.91 9.01
C ASN A 953 -31.01 14.93 9.58
N THR A 954 -30.03 14.40 8.86
CA THR A 954 -28.65 14.31 9.33
C THR A 954 -27.72 15.15 8.48
N VAL A 955 -26.94 16.01 9.12
CA VAL A 955 -25.89 16.81 8.51
C VAL A 955 -24.54 16.18 8.81
N PHE A 956 -23.72 15.99 7.77
CA PHE A 956 -22.36 15.49 7.87
C PHE A 956 -21.39 16.56 7.39
N VAL A 957 -20.39 16.88 8.20
CA VAL A 957 -19.33 17.84 7.88
C VAL A 957 -17.97 17.26 8.25
N ARG A 958 -16.96 17.49 7.42
CA ARG A 958 -15.53 17.31 7.72
C ARG A 958 -14.77 18.58 7.34
N ILE A 959 -14.00 19.14 8.27
CA ILE A 959 -13.30 20.41 8.12
C ILE A 959 -11.80 20.13 8.09
N PRO A 960 -11.08 20.48 7.00
CA PRO A 960 -9.62 20.40 6.96
C PRO A 960 -9.00 21.21 8.10
N TRP A 961 -8.00 20.64 8.79
CA TRP A 961 -7.34 21.30 9.93
C TRP A 961 -6.80 22.69 9.60
N GLY A 962 -6.22 22.88 8.41
CA GLY A 962 -5.68 24.16 7.98
C GLY A 962 -6.72 25.30 7.88
N LEU A 963 -8.02 25.00 7.71
CA LEU A 963 -9.06 26.05 7.72
C LEU A 963 -9.38 26.57 9.13
N LEU A 964 -9.00 25.81 10.16
CA LEU A 964 -9.20 26.16 11.57
C LEU A 964 -7.93 26.77 12.19
N ASN A 965 -6.99 27.22 11.36
CA ASN A 965 -5.67 27.72 11.78
C ASN A 965 -4.87 26.73 12.64
N VAL A 966 -5.15 25.43 12.51
CA VAL A 966 -4.36 24.37 13.15
C VAL A 966 -3.12 24.14 12.31
N THR A 967 -1.95 24.35 12.90
CA THR A 967 -0.65 24.24 12.21
C THR A 967 -0.05 22.85 12.30
N ASP A 968 -0.38 22.13 13.37
CA ASP A 968 -0.01 20.75 13.58
C ASP A 968 -1.04 20.08 14.52
N PRO A 969 -2.01 19.33 13.96
CA PRO A 969 -3.01 18.65 14.77
C PRO A 969 -2.40 17.51 15.60
N SER A 970 -1.24 16.95 15.19
CA SER A 970 -0.57 15.85 15.91
C SER A 970 0.02 16.27 17.25
N SER A 971 0.30 17.56 17.42
CA SER A 971 0.80 18.14 18.66
C SER A 971 -0.14 19.19 19.28
N ASN A 972 -1.38 19.26 18.77
CA ASN A 972 -2.43 20.19 19.16
C ASN A 972 -2.02 21.67 19.09
N THR A 973 -1.49 22.10 17.95
CA THR A 973 -0.92 23.44 17.75
C THR A 973 -1.79 24.29 16.81
N VAL A 974 -2.04 25.54 17.20
CA VAL A 974 -2.76 26.55 16.40
C VAL A 974 -1.92 27.82 16.23
N LEU A 975 -2.22 28.62 15.20
CA LEU A 975 -1.62 29.93 15.00
C LEU A 975 -1.93 30.86 16.18
N ASP A 976 -0.93 31.60 16.66
CA ASP A 976 -1.10 32.64 17.68
C ASP A 976 0.05 33.65 17.56
N ASP A 977 -0.05 34.53 16.56
CA ASP A 977 0.92 35.60 16.32
C ASP A 977 0.23 36.96 16.27
N SER A 978 0.64 37.86 17.17
CA SER A 978 0.08 39.21 17.25
C SER A 978 0.62 40.16 16.17
N ARG A 979 1.68 39.76 15.45
CA ARG A 979 2.23 40.53 14.33
C ARG A 979 1.32 40.42 13.11
N THR A 980 1.29 41.47 12.30
CA THR A 980 0.67 41.42 10.97
C THR A 980 1.74 41.10 9.94
N ILE A 981 1.66 39.92 9.32
CA ILE A 981 2.64 39.45 8.32
C ILE A 981 1.86 38.97 7.11
N TYR A 982 2.08 39.53 5.93
CA TYR A 982 1.30 39.18 4.72
C TYR A 982 1.87 37.99 3.96
N GLN A 983 3.18 37.78 4.04
CA GLN A 983 3.90 36.71 3.33
C GLN A 983 4.86 36.05 4.33
N PRO A 984 4.34 35.24 5.25
CA PRO A 984 5.18 34.54 6.21
C PRO A 984 6.06 33.52 5.50
N GLU A 985 7.30 33.39 5.97
CA GLU A 985 8.19 32.30 5.59
C GLU A 985 7.96 31.07 6.49
N ARG A 986 8.58 29.95 6.12
CA ARG A 986 8.54 28.70 6.89
C ARG A 986 8.96 28.93 8.36
N ASP A 987 8.19 28.37 9.29
CA ASP A 987 8.43 28.43 10.75
C ASP A 987 8.58 29.87 11.32
N MET A 988 8.15 30.90 10.59
CA MET A 988 8.26 32.30 11.01
C MET A 988 7.20 32.70 12.04
N LEU A 989 5.99 32.13 11.94
CA LEU A 989 4.84 32.51 12.76
C LEU A 989 4.89 31.83 14.14
N LYS A 990 4.40 32.54 15.15
CA LYS A 990 4.20 32.00 16.49
C LYS A 990 2.91 31.17 16.57
N THR A 991 2.93 30.23 17.51
CA THR A 991 1.84 29.27 17.71
C THR A 991 1.57 29.05 19.19
N SER A 992 0.35 28.62 19.51
CA SER A 992 -0.07 28.23 20.87
C SER A 992 -0.59 26.79 20.90
N LYS A 993 -0.54 26.17 22.08
CA LYS A 993 -1.11 24.85 22.33
C LYS A 993 -2.58 24.96 22.73
N THR A 994 -3.38 23.99 22.31
CA THR A 994 -4.79 23.88 22.70
C THR A 994 -5.15 22.44 23.10
N ASP A 995 -5.85 22.26 24.20
CA ASP A 995 -6.20 20.92 24.70
C ASP A 995 -7.54 20.42 24.14
N SER A 996 -8.41 21.33 23.72
CA SER A 996 -9.75 21.01 23.24
C SER A 996 -10.33 22.11 22.36
N PHE A 997 -11.32 21.77 21.54
CA PHE A 997 -12.20 22.75 20.90
C PHE A 997 -13.55 22.80 21.61
N VAL A 998 -14.18 23.96 21.67
CA VAL A 998 -15.54 24.15 22.23
C VAL A 998 -16.51 24.51 21.11
N PHE A 999 -17.71 23.93 21.16
CA PHE A 999 -18.72 24.05 20.11
C PHE A 999 -20.03 24.58 20.63
N TYR A 1000 -20.69 25.41 19.82
CA TYR A 1000 -22.02 25.95 20.08
C TYR A 1000 -22.91 25.73 18.87
N PHE A 1001 -24.12 25.23 19.07
CA PHE A 1001 -25.03 24.88 17.97
C PHE A 1001 -26.30 25.71 18.06
N ILE A 1002 -26.67 26.38 16.98
CA ILE A 1002 -27.88 27.19 16.88
C ILE A 1002 -28.64 26.78 15.63
N LEU A 1003 -29.87 26.31 15.81
CA LEU A 1003 -30.77 25.94 14.73
C LEU A 1003 -31.73 27.09 14.45
N LEU A 1004 -31.81 27.46 13.17
CA LEU A 1004 -32.72 28.47 12.67
C LEU A 1004 -33.74 27.86 11.73
N GLN A 1005 -34.97 28.38 11.79
CA GLN A 1005 -36.02 28.09 10.83
C GLN A 1005 -36.62 29.41 10.34
N ASN A 1006 -36.61 29.65 9.01
CA ASN A 1006 -37.01 30.94 8.43
C ASN A 1006 -36.33 32.14 9.12
N ASP A 1007 -35.02 32.02 9.34
CA ASP A 1007 -34.18 32.97 10.08
C ASP A 1007 -34.58 33.25 11.54
N LYS A 1008 -35.55 32.52 12.11
CA LYS A 1008 -35.89 32.59 13.53
C LYS A 1008 -35.14 31.52 14.31
N THR A 1009 -34.66 31.87 15.50
CA THR A 1009 -33.96 30.93 16.39
C THR A 1009 -34.96 29.93 16.95
N GLU A 1010 -34.80 28.65 16.60
CA GLU A 1010 -35.68 27.55 17.03
C GLU A 1010 -35.05 26.69 18.12
N ASP A 1011 -33.73 26.54 18.11
CA ASP A 1011 -33.01 25.75 19.12
C ASP A 1011 -31.61 26.29 19.33
N VAL A 1012 -31.14 26.24 20.58
CA VAL A 1012 -29.81 26.73 20.98
C VAL A 1012 -29.23 25.76 21.99
N LEU A 1013 -28.06 25.22 21.65
CA LEU A 1013 -27.33 24.28 22.47
C LEU A 1013 -25.93 24.85 22.76
N LEU A 1014 -25.79 25.48 23.94
CA LEU A 1014 -24.52 26.08 24.40
C LEU A 1014 -23.75 25.19 25.38
N LYS A 1015 -24.46 24.30 26.09
CA LYS A 1015 -23.93 23.43 27.14
C LYS A 1015 -24.67 22.11 27.16
N GLN A 1016 -24.02 21.06 27.67
CA GLN A 1016 -24.64 19.78 28.00
C GLN A 1016 -24.42 19.50 29.48
N ASN A 1017 -25.50 19.30 30.24
CA ASN A 1017 -25.45 19.05 31.70
C ASN A 1017 -24.56 20.08 32.43
N GLU A 1018 -24.79 21.37 32.18
CA GLU A 1018 -24.01 22.52 32.69
C GLU A 1018 -22.54 22.60 32.27
N LYS A 1019 -22.05 21.67 31.44
CA LYS A 1019 -20.67 21.67 30.92
C LYS A 1019 -20.61 22.19 29.49
N LEU A 1020 -19.49 22.82 29.13
CA LEU A 1020 -19.19 23.20 27.75
C LEU A 1020 -19.10 21.95 26.88
N ILE A 1021 -19.62 22.06 25.65
CA ILE A 1021 -19.51 21.00 24.66
C ILE A 1021 -18.09 21.05 24.10
N SER A 1022 -17.21 20.24 24.68
CA SER A 1022 -15.79 20.23 24.37
C SER A 1022 -15.37 18.92 23.68
N PHE A 1023 -14.49 19.05 22.71
CA PHE A 1023 -13.83 17.93 22.05
C PHE A 1023 -12.33 17.95 22.38
N PRO A 1024 -11.82 16.98 23.16
CA PRO A 1024 -10.40 16.91 23.49
C PRO A 1024 -9.58 16.45 22.28
N LEU A 1025 -8.47 17.15 22.02
CA LEU A 1025 -7.55 16.79 20.94
C LEU A 1025 -6.56 15.73 21.42
N SER A 1026 -6.31 14.72 20.57
CA SER A 1026 -5.33 13.66 20.85
C SER A 1026 -4.02 13.95 20.12
N LYS A 1027 -2.89 13.64 20.76
CA LYS A 1027 -1.57 13.72 20.13
C LYS A 1027 -1.20 12.39 19.48
N TRP A 1028 -0.35 12.42 18.46
CA TRP A 1028 0.20 11.23 17.81
C TRP A 1028 1.58 11.49 17.19
N GLU A 1029 2.35 10.42 17.02
CA GLU A 1029 3.65 10.40 16.33
C GLU A 1029 3.70 9.38 15.18
N ASP A 1030 2.67 8.55 15.04
CA ASP A 1030 2.55 7.52 14.02
C ASP A 1030 1.20 7.61 13.31
N ILE A 1031 1.16 7.22 12.04
CA ILE A 1031 -0.01 7.28 11.18
C ILE A 1031 -0.45 5.89 10.77
N ASN A 1032 -1.71 5.57 11.07
CA ASN A 1032 -2.42 4.45 10.48
C ASN A 1032 -3.24 4.95 9.29
N PHE A 1033 -3.10 4.30 8.14
CA PHE A 1033 -3.75 4.68 6.91
C PHE A 1033 -4.22 3.45 6.12
N SER A 1034 -5.05 3.69 5.12
CA SER A 1034 -5.49 2.70 4.15
C SER A 1034 -5.42 3.26 2.74
N TRP A 1035 -5.27 2.38 1.76
CA TRP A 1035 -5.31 2.71 0.35
C TRP A 1035 -6.73 2.64 -0.21
N ARG A 1036 -7.10 3.65 -0.99
CA ARG A 1036 -8.33 3.65 -1.79
C ARG A 1036 -8.03 4.10 -3.20
N LEU A 1037 -8.41 3.30 -4.20
CA LEU A 1037 -8.39 3.76 -5.59
C LEU A 1037 -9.40 4.90 -5.73
N LYS A 1038 -8.95 6.06 -6.20
CA LYS A 1038 -9.84 7.20 -6.45
C LYS A 1038 -10.73 6.90 -7.65
N LYS A 1039 -11.84 7.63 -7.79
CA LYS A 1039 -12.73 7.52 -8.97
C LYS A 1039 -12.04 7.89 -10.29
N SER A 1040 -10.85 8.47 -10.24
CA SER A 1040 -9.99 8.79 -11.40
C SER A 1040 -9.23 7.60 -11.97
N TYR A 1041 -9.01 6.55 -11.16
CA TYR A 1041 -8.43 5.28 -11.57
C TYR A 1041 -9.45 4.45 -12.34
#